data_AF-A0A7W3MSV5-F1
#
_entry.id   AF-A0A7W3MSV5-F1
#
_cell.length_a   1.000
_cell.length_b   1.000
_cell.length_c   1.000
_cell.angle_alpha   90.00
_cell.angle_beta   90.00
_cell.angle_gamma   90.00
#
_symmetry.space_group_name_H-M   'P 1'
#
loop_
_entity.id
_entity.type
_entity.pdbx_description
1 polymer ?
#
loop_
_entity_poly.entity_id
_entity_poly.type
_entity_poly.pdbx_seq_one_letter_code
_entity_poly.pdbx_strand_id
1 'polypeptide(L)'
;MTQPPAPRVKEAPESALPDLLANPPWTRAPRSGEPVVLKLKAPKEPTTMTWAPGLREKWLKDPYGEYRFEPLPDDTDWDETAETFASGEALSLETRRLLELATGLLMQAPPEYGEKLLADERYWKVLADYPGHSTLRGAVARHGMAAYPAAMYEARNSRAFYSLVPFLDADVAQIMIKNFGTWPNGDQAEAWFRTHGRAAARLTVPDALRKPGPKRDRAEAALRLVAEVHGQDAIVEAARHYGEEAAEAIAALRTDPLDLHPDPLPEIPEEFAPERLPQVLLRGRELALPAAATRHLITMLLITEDPHEPYAGLPRVEEALDPDSLAEFAWALYLADRHDRRWASPGVQYAVTNWGNDETAARLADRVIGWSKAYVWDRGGTGALRLFSRLGTDSALRHLHRLATKAEDRARIRPWAQGGLNRAAEARGLTVEQLADRLVPDLGLDADGTLVLDYGPRRFTVGFDEQLKPYVTDETGRRRKTLPKPGVRDDATLAPAAHRRFADLRKEVKEIAADRLGRLEQAMVAGRSWTAGEFRSIFVGHPLLWHLARRLVWAATVDGRTTAFRVAEDRTLADVEDAAFTLPEDARVTLPHPVTLGENAVRAWTEVLADYEILQPFPQLARPTFVLAEEERGAGRLERFEGRTVHFGRILGLTRRGWELGDKETGGFRRQVTRTTPDERHVVVFIEPGIRVVSPDEYAEQRIGHVLLWTGRWSGRRHPFGELDPVTVSEILADLTTALGD
;
A
#
# COMPACT_ATOMS: atom_id res chain seq x y z
N MET A 1 -31.92 4.58 8.24
CA MET A 1 -33.17 4.23 7.56
C MET A 1 -32.80 3.29 6.43
N THR A 2 -33.06 2.01 6.61
CA THR A 2 -32.86 0.93 5.64
C THR A 2 -33.78 1.17 4.44
N GLN A 3 -33.25 1.10 3.21
CA GLN A 3 -34.08 1.02 2.01
C GLN A 3 -35.04 -0.18 2.14
N PRO A 4 -36.27 -0.10 1.59
CA PRO A 4 -37.14 -1.27 1.51
C PRO A 4 -36.41 -2.41 0.78
N PRO A 5 -36.58 -3.68 1.20
CA PRO A 5 -35.93 -4.81 0.56
C PRO A 5 -36.35 -4.87 -0.92
N ALA A 6 -35.36 -5.08 -1.80
CA ALA A 6 -35.62 -5.33 -3.21
C ALA A 6 -36.59 -6.52 -3.37
N PRO A 7 -37.46 -6.53 -4.39
CA PRO A 7 -38.35 -7.66 -4.64
C PRO A 7 -37.52 -8.94 -4.80
N ARG A 8 -37.91 -10.00 -4.09
CA ARG A 8 -37.18 -11.28 -4.13
C ARG A 8 -37.24 -11.88 -5.54
N VAL A 9 -36.09 -12.32 -6.03
CA VAL A 9 -35.93 -13.02 -7.31
C VAL A 9 -36.24 -14.51 -7.11
N LYS A 10 -36.79 -15.15 -8.14
CA LYS A 10 -37.16 -16.57 -8.13
C LYS A 10 -35.92 -17.46 -7.92
N GLU A 11 -36.05 -18.51 -7.12
CA GLU A 11 -34.95 -19.46 -6.88
C GLU A 11 -34.68 -20.36 -8.11
N ALA A 12 -33.40 -20.64 -8.37
CA ALA A 12 -32.94 -21.50 -9.44
C ALA A 12 -33.26 -22.98 -9.15
N PRO A 13 -33.69 -23.76 -10.16
CA PRO A 13 -33.70 -25.21 -10.04
C PRO A 13 -32.27 -25.76 -9.94
N GLU A 14 -32.09 -26.93 -9.33
CA GLU A 14 -30.77 -27.56 -9.14
C GLU A 14 -30.00 -27.74 -10.46
N SER A 15 -30.71 -28.01 -11.57
CA SER A 15 -30.13 -28.16 -12.91
C SER A 15 -29.53 -26.87 -13.49
N ALA A 16 -29.84 -25.71 -12.93
CA ALA A 16 -29.28 -24.42 -13.32
C ALA A 16 -28.10 -23.98 -12.44
N LEU A 17 -27.75 -24.75 -11.41
CA LEU A 17 -26.66 -24.44 -10.50
C LEU A 17 -25.34 -25.05 -10.99
N PRO A 18 -24.20 -24.39 -10.73
CA PRO A 18 -22.89 -25.03 -10.81
C PRO A 18 -22.85 -26.31 -9.96
N ASP A 19 -22.22 -27.37 -10.47
CA ASP A 19 -22.15 -28.67 -9.77
C ASP A 19 -21.58 -28.54 -8.36
N LEU A 20 -20.60 -27.65 -8.13
CA LEU A 20 -20.03 -27.42 -6.79
C LEU A 20 -21.00 -26.78 -5.80
N LEU A 21 -22.03 -26.08 -6.28
CA LEU A 21 -23.09 -25.51 -5.42
C LEU A 21 -24.26 -26.48 -5.23
N ALA A 22 -24.51 -27.39 -6.17
CA ALA A 22 -25.52 -28.44 -6.04
C ALA A 22 -24.99 -29.65 -5.23
N ASN A 23 -23.82 -30.16 -5.62
CA ASN A 23 -23.19 -31.39 -5.18
C ASN A 23 -21.72 -31.18 -4.73
N PRO A 24 -21.46 -30.38 -3.68
CA PRO A 24 -20.10 -30.14 -3.20
C PRO A 24 -19.41 -31.44 -2.73
N PRO A 25 -18.07 -31.49 -2.70
CA PRO A 25 -17.32 -32.71 -2.38
C PRO A 25 -17.70 -33.39 -1.06
N TRP A 26 -18.05 -32.61 -0.03
CA TRP A 26 -18.43 -33.12 1.30
C TRP A 26 -19.84 -33.72 1.39
N THR A 27 -20.69 -33.58 0.36
CA THR A 27 -21.98 -34.30 0.31
C THR A 27 -21.89 -35.65 -0.40
N ARG A 28 -20.74 -35.95 -1.02
CA ARG A 28 -20.47 -37.23 -1.68
C ARG A 28 -20.21 -38.31 -0.63
N ALA A 29 -20.49 -39.56 -0.96
CA ALA A 29 -20.26 -40.68 -0.05
C ALA A 29 -18.79 -40.70 0.45
N PRO A 30 -18.54 -40.90 1.76
CA PRO A 30 -17.21 -40.83 2.33
C PRO A 30 -16.29 -41.87 1.67
N ARG A 31 -15.14 -41.42 1.17
CA ARG A 31 -14.06 -42.29 0.65
C ARG A 31 -13.21 -42.93 1.76
N SER A 32 -13.49 -42.67 3.04
CA SER A 32 -12.58 -43.02 4.15
C SER A 32 -12.72 -44.48 4.59
N GLY A 33 -11.78 -45.33 4.16
CA GLY A 33 -11.40 -46.52 4.92
C GLY A 33 -10.52 -46.16 6.12
N GLU A 34 -10.27 -47.12 7.03
CA GLU A 34 -9.28 -46.92 8.10
C GLU A 34 -7.91 -46.53 7.51
N PRO A 35 -7.18 -45.58 8.13
CA PRO A 35 -5.88 -45.16 7.62
C PRO A 35 -4.92 -46.35 7.54
N VAL A 36 -4.42 -46.65 6.34
CA VAL A 36 -3.39 -47.70 6.17
C VAL A 36 -2.14 -47.31 6.96
N VAL A 37 -1.58 -48.26 7.72
CA VAL A 37 -0.37 -48.08 8.54
C VAL A 37 0.66 -49.15 8.19
N LEU A 38 1.78 -48.72 7.61
CA LEU A 38 2.90 -49.59 7.24
C LEU A 38 4.18 -49.23 8.01
N LYS A 39 4.98 -50.23 8.37
CA LYS A 39 6.28 -50.04 9.03
C LYS A 39 7.39 -49.96 7.98
N LEU A 40 7.56 -48.78 7.39
CA LEU A 40 8.55 -48.52 6.33
C LEU A 40 9.76 -47.76 6.88
N LYS A 41 10.91 -47.87 6.20
CA LYS A 41 12.12 -47.09 6.48
C LYS A 41 12.58 -46.42 5.20
N ALA A 42 12.89 -45.13 5.25
CA ALA A 42 13.46 -44.42 4.12
C ALA A 42 14.78 -45.07 3.66
N PRO A 43 15.05 -45.11 2.34
CA PRO A 43 16.28 -45.67 1.81
C PRO A 43 17.49 -44.85 2.30
N LYS A 44 18.59 -45.55 2.58
CA LYS A 44 19.88 -44.92 2.92
C LYS A 44 20.70 -44.73 1.65
N GLU A 45 20.46 -43.62 0.97
CA GLU A 45 21.17 -43.23 -0.25
C GLU A 45 22.20 -42.13 0.06
N PRO A 46 23.27 -42.00 -0.75
CA PRO A 46 24.20 -40.88 -0.64
C PRO A 46 23.48 -39.53 -0.83
N THR A 47 23.92 -38.50 -0.10
CA THR A 47 23.41 -37.15 -0.30
C THR A 47 23.71 -36.68 -1.72
N THR A 48 22.67 -36.19 -2.39
CA THR A 48 22.77 -35.59 -3.72
C THR A 48 22.41 -34.12 -3.65
N MET A 49 22.77 -33.36 -4.69
CA MET A 49 22.51 -31.92 -4.77
C MET A 49 21.82 -31.59 -6.09
N THR A 50 20.69 -30.89 -6.00
CA THR A 50 19.87 -30.44 -7.14
C THR A 50 19.49 -28.99 -6.95
N TRP A 51 19.63 -28.18 -7.99
CA TRP A 51 19.30 -26.75 -7.94
C TRP A 51 17.99 -26.46 -8.68
N ALA A 52 17.13 -25.66 -8.07
CA ALA A 52 16.03 -25.03 -8.80
C ALA A 52 16.57 -24.01 -9.82
N PRO A 53 15.89 -23.78 -10.96
CA PRO A 53 16.32 -22.80 -11.96
C PRO A 53 16.60 -21.41 -11.35
N GLY A 54 17.79 -20.85 -11.61
CA GLY A 54 18.19 -19.50 -11.17
C GLY A 54 18.55 -19.37 -9.68
N LEU A 55 18.32 -20.40 -8.86
CA LEU A 55 18.56 -20.33 -7.41
C LEU A 55 20.05 -20.24 -7.09
N ARG A 56 20.88 -20.98 -7.83
CA ARG A 56 22.33 -21.00 -7.63
C ARG A 56 22.95 -19.63 -7.93
N GLU A 57 22.56 -19.03 -9.04
CA GLU A 57 23.05 -17.72 -9.48
C GLU A 57 22.64 -16.61 -8.51
N LYS A 58 21.43 -16.73 -7.92
CA LYS A 58 20.98 -15.84 -6.85
C LYS A 58 21.88 -15.96 -5.62
N TRP A 59 22.07 -17.18 -5.11
CA TRP A 59 22.85 -17.42 -3.89
C TRP A 59 24.31 -16.98 -4.01
N LEU A 60 24.91 -17.07 -5.20
CA LEU A 60 26.27 -16.52 -5.44
C LEU A 60 26.37 -15.00 -5.20
N LYS A 61 25.26 -14.26 -5.28
CA LYS A 61 25.21 -12.81 -5.08
C LYS A 61 24.69 -12.39 -3.70
N ASP A 62 24.06 -13.30 -2.97
CA ASP A 62 23.39 -13.01 -1.70
C ASP A 62 24.27 -12.28 -0.66
N PRO A 63 25.55 -12.65 -0.44
CA PRO A 63 26.42 -11.94 0.51
C PRO A 63 26.60 -10.45 0.15
N TYR A 64 26.66 -10.13 -1.15
CA TYR A 64 26.91 -8.77 -1.64
C TYR A 64 25.62 -7.95 -1.81
N GLY A 65 24.48 -8.61 -1.98
CA GLY A 65 23.19 -7.96 -2.23
C GLY A 65 22.44 -7.58 -0.95
N GLU A 66 21.91 -8.58 -0.25
CA GLU A 66 20.96 -8.39 0.86
C GLU A 66 21.61 -7.71 2.07
N TYR A 67 22.89 -7.99 2.32
CA TYR A 67 23.63 -7.54 3.51
C TYR A 67 24.86 -6.67 3.21
N ARG A 68 25.07 -6.32 1.94
CA ARG A 68 26.10 -5.39 1.46
C ARG A 68 27.48 -5.65 2.09
N PHE A 69 27.93 -6.90 2.11
CA PHE A 69 29.37 -7.15 2.29
C PHE A 69 30.10 -6.53 1.10
N GLU A 70 31.21 -5.85 1.33
CA GLU A 70 32.04 -5.34 0.25
C GLU A 70 33.05 -6.43 -0.17
N PRO A 71 33.33 -6.61 -1.47
CA PRO A 71 34.43 -7.46 -1.88
C PRO A 71 35.74 -7.01 -1.23
N LEU A 72 36.62 -7.97 -0.91
CA LEU A 72 37.94 -7.62 -0.40
C LEU A 72 38.79 -7.09 -1.57
N PRO A 73 39.83 -6.27 -1.30
CA PRO A 73 40.73 -5.78 -2.33
C PRO A 73 41.34 -6.92 -3.18
N ASP A 74 41.57 -6.67 -4.47
CA ASP A 74 42.14 -7.66 -5.40
C ASP A 74 43.55 -8.14 -4.99
N ASP A 75 44.26 -7.35 -4.17
CA ASP A 75 45.59 -7.63 -3.62
C ASP A 75 45.55 -8.28 -2.22
N THR A 76 44.40 -8.81 -1.80
CA THR A 76 44.26 -9.52 -0.51
C THR A 76 45.20 -10.73 -0.44
N ASP A 77 45.98 -10.81 0.64
CA ASP A 77 46.80 -11.98 0.97
C ASP A 77 45.91 -13.12 1.51
N TRP A 78 45.61 -14.08 0.65
CA TRP A 78 44.77 -15.22 0.99
C TRP A 78 45.46 -16.22 1.92
N ASP A 79 46.79 -16.31 1.90
CA ASP A 79 47.54 -17.20 2.79
C ASP A 79 47.51 -16.65 4.23
N GLU A 80 47.76 -15.35 4.40
CA GLU A 80 47.62 -14.68 5.70
C GLU A 80 46.19 -14.79 6.23
N THR A 81 45.21 -14.46 5.39
CA THR A 81 43.79 -14.53 5.77
C THR A 81 43.41 -15.96 6.18
N ALA A 82 43.82 -16.97 5.43
CA ALA A 82 43.52 -18.36 5.76
C ALA A 82 44.21 -18.82 7.06
N GLU A 83 45.44 -18.37 7.33
CA GLU A 83 46.16 -18.66 8.57
C GLU A 83 45.45 -18.05 9.79
N THR A 84 44.89 -16.84 9.68
CA THR A 84 44.06 -16.24 10.73
C THR A 84 42.86 -17.14 11.11
N PHE A 85 42.26 -17.83 10.14
CA PHE A 85 41.20 -18.81 10.43
C PHE A 85 41.75 -20.14 10.95
N ALA A 86 42.83 -20.66 10.37
CA ALA A 86 43.43 -21.93 10.78
C ALA A 86 43.92 -21.88 12.24
N SER A 87 44.57 -20.79 12.65
CA SER A 87 45.07 -20.58 14.01
C SER A 87 43.96 -20.40 15.05
N GLY A 88 42.76 -19.99 14.63
CA GLY A 88 41.65 -19.64 15.50
C GLY A 88 41.61 -18.16 15.91
N GLU A 89 42.58 -17.36 15.49
CA GLU A 89 42.66 -15.93 15.78
C GLU A 89 41.42 -15.18 15.28
N ALA A 90 40.84 -15.60 14.15
CA ALA A 90 39.64 -15.00 13.58
C ALA A 90 38.47 -14.93 14.57
N LEU A 91 38.35 -15.88 15.52
CA LEU A 91 37.28 -15.88 16.54
C LEU A 91 37.37 -14.75 17.55
N SER A 92 38.53 -14.10 17.65
CA SER A 92 38.74 -12.93 18.53
C SER A 92 38.37 -11.61 17.87
N LEU A 93 38.11 -11.62 16.55
CA LEU A 93 37.71 -10.44 15.80
C LEU A 93 36.28 -10.03 16.11
N GLU A 94 35.97 -8.76 15.86
CA GLU A 94 34.60 -8.29 15.80
C GLU A 94 33.82 -9.07 14.72
N THR A 95 32.56 -9.41 15.00
CA THR A 95 31.76 -10.37 14.20
C THR A 95 31.61 -9.93 12.74
N ARG A 96 31.39 -8.64 12.48
CA ARG A 96 31.30 -8.12 11.11
C ARG A 96 32.62 -8.30 10.37
N ARG A 97 33.77 -8.01 11.01
CA ARG A 97 35.09 -8.23 10.39
C ARG A 97 35.39 -9.71 10.12
N LEU A 98 35.06 -10.60 11.05
CA LEU A 98 35.19 -12.05 10.84
C LEU A 98 34.39 -12.48 9.59
N LEU A 99 33.12 -12.05 9.50
CA LEU A 99 32.24 -12.41 8.38
C LEU A 99 32.70 -11.82 7.05
N GLU A 100 33.30 -10.63 7.03
CA GLU A 100 33.91 -10.07 5.81
C GLU A 100 35.05 -10.94 5.30
N LEU A 101 35.98 -11.34 6.17
CA LEU A 101 37.10 -12.21 5.81
C LEU A 101 36.64 -13.61 5.42
N ALA A 102 35.69 -14.19 6.16
CA ALA A 102 35.09 -15.48 5.82
C ALA A 102 34.39 -15.42 4.46
N THR A 103 33.68 -14.33 4.16
CA THR A 103 33.05 -14.12 2.85
C THR A 103 34.09 -14.01 1.75
N GLY A 104 35.21 -13.31 2.00
CA GLY A 104 36.35 -13.28 1.08
C GLY A 104 36.91 -14.68 0.77
N LEU A 105 37.22 -15.47 1.79
CA LEU A 105 37.71 -16.85 1.62
C LEU A 105 36.70 -17.75 0.89
N LEU A 106 35.41 -17.60 1.20
CA LEU A 106 34.37 -18.43 0.60
C LEU A 106 34.02 -17.99 -0.81
N MET A 107 34.07 -16.71 -1.14
CA MET A 107 33.50 -16.18 -2.39
C MET A 107 34.51 -15.62 -3.39
N GLN A 108 35.71 -15.23 -2.96
CA GLN A 108 36.75 -14.64 -3.82
C GLN A 108 38.00 -15.52 -3.91
N ALA A 109 38.51 -16.01 -2.77
CA ALA A 109 39.74 -16.82 -2.74
C ALA A 109 39.64 -18.09 -3.59
N PRO A 110 40.78 -18.71 -3.97
CA PRO A 110 40.79 -20.05 -4.56
C PRO A 110 39.98 -21.06 -3.73
N PRO A 111 39.22 -21.99 -4.36
CA PRO A 111 38.24 -22.83 -3.67
C PRO A 111 38.77 -23.60 -2.46
N GLU A 112 40.01 -24.06 -2.51
CA GLU A 112 40.68 -24.83 -1.46
C GLU A 112 40.73 -24.12 -0.10
N TYR A 113 40.78 -22.79 -0.07
CA TYR A 113 40.73 -22.03 1.18
C TYR A 113 39.33 -22.03 1.79
N GLY A 114 38.31 -21.85 0.95
CA GLY A 114 36.91 -21.93 1.35
C GLY A 114 36.53 -23.32 1.85
N GLU A 115 36.99 -24.38 1.18
CA GLU A 115 36.76 -25.77 1.60
C GLU A 115 37.39 -26.08 2.97
N LYS A 116 38.62 -25.59 3.23
CA LYS A 116 39.27 -25.71 4.55
C LYS A 116 38.47 -24.99 5.64
N LEU A 117 37.98 -23.78 5.37
CA LEU A 117 37.14 -23.03 6.31
C LEU A 117 35.82 -23.76 6.59
N LEU A 118 35.17 -24.31 5.57
CA LEU A 118 33.92 -25.07 5.73
C LEU A 118 34.09 -26.37 6.52
N ALA A 119 35.28 -26.99 6.46
CA ALA A 119 35.61 -28.18 7.24
C ALA A 119 35.87 -27.90 8.73
N ASP A 120 36.05 -26.63 9.12
CA ASP A 120 36.36 -26.24 10.49
C ASP A 120 35.11 -25.90 11.29
N GLU A 121 34.70 -26.82 12.16
CA GLU A 121 33.45 -26.73 12.94
C GLU A 121 33.40 -25.52 13.87
N ARG A 122 34.56 -24.92 14.21
CA ARG A 122 34.64 -23.73 15.07
C ARG A 122 33.88 -22.54 14.49
N TYR A 123 33.76 -22.46 13.16
CA TYR A 123 33.15 -21.33 12.46
C TYR A 123 31.70 -21.58 12.03
N TRP A 124 31.17 -22.79 12.18
CA TRP A 124 29.80 -23.10 11.72
C TRP A 124 28.73 -22.23 12.39
N LYS A 125 28.89 -21.94 13.69
CA LYS A 125 27.93 -21.08 14.41
C LYS A 125 27.86 -19.68 13.81
N VAL A 126 29.00 -19.05 13.57
CA VAL A 126 29.03 -17.67 13.03
C VAL A 126 28.55 -17.62 11.58
N LEU A 127 28.77 -18.68 10.80
CA LEU A 127 28.23 -18.82 9.45
C LEU A 127 26.72 -19.15 9.43
N ALA A 128 26.18 -19.77 10.47
CA ALA A 128 24.76 -20.14 10.56
C ALA A 128 23.86 -19.05 11.18
N ASP A 129 24.42 -18.17 12.00
CA ASP A 129 23.69 -17.08 12.65
C ASP A 129 23.48 -15.88 11.72
N TYR A 130 22.54 -15.00 12.06
CA TYR A 130 22.37 -13.72 11.38
C TYR A 130 23.57 -12.78 11.63
N PRO A 131 24.19 -12.15 10.61
CA PRO A 131 23.85 -12.18 9.17
C PRO A 131 24.65 -13.21 8.32
N GLY A 132 25.47 -14.06 8.95
CA GLY A 132 26.35 -15.04 8.30
C GLY A 132 25.64 -16.11 7.46
N HIS A 133 24.35 -16.39 7.72
CA HIS A 133 23.54 -17.32 6.91
C HIS A 133 23.53 -16.96 5.42
N SER A 134 23.69 -15.68 5.06
CA SER A 134 23.85 -15.24 3.66
C SER A 134 25.17 -15.68 3.03
N THR A 135 26.28 -15.59 3.77
CA THR A 135 27.59 -16.12 3.40
C THR A 135 27.55 -17.63 3.22
N LEU A 136 26.85 -18.35 4.10
CA LEU A 136 26.69 -19.80 4.00
C LEU A 136 25.94 -20.22 2.73
N ARG A 137 24.88 -19.50 2.33
CA ARG A 137 24.20 -19.75 1.04
C ARG A 137 25.13 -19.56 -0.16
N GLY A 138 25.92 -18.49 -0.16
CA GLY A 138 26.94 -18.26 -1.18
C GLY A 138 27.96 -19.41 -1.24
N ALA A 139 28.39 -19.88 -0.06
CA ALA A 139 29.29 -21.02 0.05
C ALA A 139 28.67 -22.32 -0.48
N VAL A 140 27.40 -22.62 -0.21
CA VAL A 140 26.69 -23.76 -0.81
C VAL A 140 26.67 -23.66 -2.33
N ALA A 141 26.43 -22.46 -2.88
CA ALA A 141 26.39 -22.25 -4.33
C ALA A 141 27.76 -22.42 -5.01
N ARG A 142 28.85 -22.02 -4.36
CA ARG A 142 30.21 -22.10 -4.90
C ARG A 142 30.89 -23.44 -4.64
N HIS A 143 30.80 -23.97 -3.43
CA HIS A 143 31.55 -25.15 -2.94
C HIS A 143 30.71 -26.43 -2.84
N GLY A 144 29.40 -26.35 -3.07
CA GLY A 144 28.51 -27.52 -3.13
C GLY A 144 28.57 -28.40 -1.88
N MET A 145 28.92 -29.67 -2.05
CA MET A 145 28.93 -30.68 -0.97
C MET A 145 29.90 -30.37 0.17
N ALA A 146 30.96 -29.57 -0.05
CA ALA A 146 31.85 -29.16 1.04
C ALA A 146 31.13 -28.30 2.09
N ALA A 147 30.07 -27.58 1.71
CA ALA A 147 29.27 -26.76 2.62
C ALA A 147 28.13 -27.54 3.31
N TYR A 148 27.86 -28.79 2.91
CA TYR A 148 26.74 -29.57 3.43
C TYR A 148 26.76 -29.76 4.96
N PRO A 149 27.91 -30.09 5.61
CA PRO A 149 27.95 -30.20 7.08
C PRO A 149 27.55 -28.91 7.81
N ALA A 150 28.01 -27.76 7.33
CA ALA A 150 27.66 -26.45 7.87
C ALA A 150 26.18 -26.09 7.65
N ALA A 151 25.62 -26.41 6.47
CA ALA A 151 24.18 -26.23 6.20
C ALA A 151 23.30 -27.13 7.08
N MET A 152 23.73 -28.37 7.37
CA MET A 152 23.07 -29.25 8.33
C MET A 152 23.19 -28.74 9.76
N TYR A 153 24.33 -28.14 10.13
CA TYR A 153 24.49 -27.46 11.41
C TYR A 153 23.49 -26.31 11.57
N GLU A 154 23.36 -25.44 10.55
CA GLU A 154 22.38 -24.33 10.53
C GLU A 154 20.97 -24.86 10.83
N ALA A 155 20.49 -25.85 10.08
CA ALA A 155 19.13 -26.35 10.24
C ALA A 155 18.84 -27.05 11.57
N ARG A 156 19.87 -27.57 12.26
CA ARG A 156 19.72 -28.23 13.56
C ARG A 156 19.82 -27.27 14.73
N ASN A 157 20.53 -26.16 14.59
CA ASN A 157 20.88 -25.26 15.69
C ASN A 157 20.28 -23.86 15.58
N SER A 158 19.82 -23.45 14.40
CA SER A 158 19.20 -22.14 14.16
C SER A 158 17.67 -22.22 14.18
N ARG A 159 17.02 -21.14 14.63
CA ARG A 159 15.55 -21.01 14.59
C ARG A 159 15.03 -21.01 13.15
N ALA A 160 15.75 -20.35 12.25
CA ALA A 160 15.48 -20.31 10.82
C ALA A 160 16.71 -20.80 10.06
N PHE A 161 16.54 -21.53 8.97
CA PHE A 161 17.62 -21.99 8.10
C PHE A 161 17.33 -21.65 6.65
N TYR A 162 18.38 -21.48 5.85
CA TYR A 162 18.20 -21.05 4.45
C TYR A 162 19.07 -21.82 3.45
N SER A 163 19.98 -22.68 3.92
CA SER A 163 21.03 -23.26 3.06
C SER A 163 20.75 -24.71 2.63
N LEU A 164 19.66 -25.34 3.10
CA LEU A 164 19.41 -26.78 2.87
C LEU A 164 18.66 -27.16 1.59
N VAL A 165 17.95 -26.22 0.95
CA VAL A 165 17.08 -26.52 -0.20
C VAL A 165 17.74 -27.36 -1.31
N PRO A 166 19.02 -27.16 -1.68
CA PRO A 166 19.66 -27.93 -2.74
C PRO A 166 19.96 -29.39 -2.40
N PHE A 167 20.04 -29.77 -1.12
CA PHE A 167 20.52 -31.10 -0.71
C PHE A 167 19.37 -32.10 -0.56
N LEU A 168 19.60 -33.35 -0.96
CA LEU A 168 18.62 -34.43 -0.90
C LEU A 168 19.21 -35.67 -0.23
N ASP A 169 18.69 -35.97 0.95
CA ASP A 169 18.87 -37.24 1.67
C ASP A 169 17.78 -37.42 2.73
N ALA A 170 17.81 -38.56 3.42
CA ALA A 170 16.83 -38.91 4.43
C ALA A 170 16.81 -37.94 5.63
N ASP A 171 17.96 -37.41 6.08
CA ASP A 171 18.03 -36.50 7.22
C ASP A 171 17.45 -35.12 6.85
N VAL A 172 17.76 -34.60 5.66
CA VAL A 172 17.17 -33.37 5.13
C VAL A 172 15.66 -33.54 4.99
N ALA A 173 15.19 -34.67 4.45
CA ALA A 173 13.75 -34.95 4.33
C ALA A 173 13.04 -34.88 5.69
N GLN A 174 13.65 -35.42 6.76
CA GLN A 174 13.07 -35.34 8.11
C GLN A 174 12.97 -33.90 8.63
N ILE A 175 13.96 -33.05 8.35
CA ILE A 175 13.93 -31.62 8.69
C ILE A 175 12.82 -30.93 7.91
N MET A 176 12.68 -31.19 6.61
CA MET A 176 11.67 -30.56 5.76
C MET A 176 10.25 -30.99 6.16
N ILE A 177 10.00 -32.28 6.41
CA ILE A 177 8.69 -32.78 6.89
C ILE A 177 8.34 -32.15 8.24
N LYS A 178 9.30 -32.03 9.16
CA LYS A 178 9.07 -31.42 10.47
C LYS A 178 8.65 -29.95 10.37
N ASN A 179 9.19 -29.23 9.38
CA ASN A 179 8.99 -27.79 9.21
C ASN A 179 7.92 -27.42 8.17
N PHE A 180 7.36 -28.38 7.43
CA PHE A 180 6.36 -28.14 6.39
C PHE A 180 5.12 -27.43 6.96
N GLY A 181 4.72 -26.31 6.34
CA GLY A 181 3.60 -25.47 6.79
C GLY A 181 3.80 -24.81 8.16
N THR A 182 5.05 -24.72 8.66
CA THR A 182 5.34 -24.12 9.97
C THR A 182 6.34 -22.97 9.88
N TRP A 183 5.98 -21.82 10.44
CA TRP A 183 6.87 -20.67 10.52
C TRP A 183 8.05 -20.95 11.49
N PRO A 184 9.29 -20.49 11.20
CA PRO A 184 9.71 -19.65 10.06
C PRO A 184 10.18 -20.44 8.81
N ASN A 185 10.16 -21.76 8.83
CA ASN A 185 10.86 -22.59 7.84
C ASN A 185 9.92 -23.23 6.79
N GLY A 186 8.63 -22.92 6.81
CA GLY A 186 7.61 -23.47 5.90
C GLY A 186 8.00 -23.29 4.43
N ASP A 187 8.35 -22.07 4.04
CA ASP A 187 8.75 -21.73 2.68
C ASP A 187 9.97 -22.54 2.19
N GLN A 188 10.90 -22.84 3.10
CA GLN A 188 12.11 -23.63 2.78
C GLN A 188 11.74 -25.09 2.54
N ALA A 189 10.84 -25.64 3.37
CA ALA A 189 10.32 -26.98 3.18
C ALA A 189 9.54 -27.10 1.88
N GLU A 190 8.66 -26.13 1.57
CA GLU A 190 7.94 -26.09 0.29
C GLU A 190 8.89 -26.02 -0.90
N ALA A 191 9.87 -25.11 -0.89
CA ALA A 191 10.86 -24.98 -1.94
C ALA A 191 11.61 -26.30 -2.18
N TRP A 192 11.95 -27.03 -1.10
CA TRP A 192 12.59 -28.34 -1.19
C TRP A 192 11.70 -29.40 -1.85
N PHE A 193 10.43 -29.52 -1.44
CA PHE A 193 9.48 -30.45 -2.07
C PHE A 193 9.20 -30.13 -3.54
N ARG A 194 9.07 -28.84 -3.88
CA ARG A 194 8.94 -28.38 -5.28
C ARG A 194 10.17 -28.75 -6.11
N THR A 195 11.37 -28.61 -5.56
CA THR A 195 12.64 -28.88 -6.25
C THR A 195 12.89 -30.37 -6.49
N HIS A 196 12.69 -31.21 -5.47
CA HIS A 196 13.11 -32.62 -5.52
C HIS A 196 12.01 -33.60 -5.92
N GLY A 197 10.75 -33.17 -5.98
CA GLY A 197 9.63 -33.89 -6.59
C GLY A 197 9.50 -35.36 -6.16
N ARG A 198 9.53 -36.28 -7.13
CA ARG A 198 9.45 -37.75 -6.89
C ARG A 198 10.49 -38.25 -5.88
N ALA A 199 11.71 -37.69 -5.87
CA ALA A 199 12.76 -38.15 -4.97
C ALA A 199 12.49 -37.73 -3.52
N ALA A 200 11.99 -36.51 -3.31
CA ALA A 200 11.48 -36.06 -2.01
C ALA A 200 10.27 -36.91 -1.55
N ALA A 201 9.35 -37.22 -2.47
CA ALA A 201 8.21 -38.10 -2.16
C ALA A 201 8.66 -39.48 -1.69
N ARG A 202 9.66 -40.09 -2.35
CA ARG A 202 10.21 -41.39 -1.94
C ARG A 202 10.70 -41.37 -0.50
N LEU A 203 11.35 -40.30 -0.05
CA LEU A 203 11.83 -40.14 1.33
C LEU A 203 10.71 -39.82 2.33
N THR A 204 9.53 -39.42 1.85
CA THR A 204 8.40 -38.94 2.67
C THR A 204 7.31 -40.00 2.88
N VAL A 205 7.12 -40.93 1.93
CA VAL A 205 6.13 -42.02 1.99
C VAL A 205 6.14 -42.79 3.33
N PRO A 206 7.30 -43.16 3.92
CA PRO A 206 7.33 -43.83 5.21
C PRO A 206 6.64 -43.05 6.34
N ASP A 207 6.74 -41.71 6.33
CA ASP A 207 6.08 -40.86 7.30
C ASP A 207 4.62 -40.55 6.95
N ALA A 208 4.20 -40.68 5.70
CA ALA A 208 2.79 -40.57 5.30
C ALA A 208 1.98 -41.83 5.64
N LEU A 209 2.63 -43.00 5.70
CA LEU A 209 1.98 -44.29 6.01
C LEU A 209 2.20 -44.75 7.46
N ARG A 210 2.62 -43.85 8.35
CA ARG A 210 2.74 -44.15 9.78
C ARG A 210 1.39 -44.05 10.49
N LYS A 211 1.39 -44.34 11.80
CA LYS A 211 0.21 -44.13 12.66
C LYS A 211 -0.27 -42.66 12.60
N PRO A 212 -1.59 -42.41 12.62
CA PRO A 212 -2.15 -41.05 12.63
C PRO A 212 -1.50 -40.13 13.66
N GLY A 213 -1.28 -38.87 13.27
CA GLY A 213 -0.72 -37.82 14.12
C GLY A 213 0.08 -36.78 13.33
N PRO A 214 0.58 -35.72 13.99
CA PRO A 214 1.05 -34.49 13.31
C PRO A 214 2.16 -34.68 12.27
N LYS A 215 2.99 -35.72 12.42
CA LYS A 215 4.05 -36.03 11.45
C LYS A 215 3.51 -36.68 10.18
N ARG A 216 2.46 -37.49 10.31
CA ARG A 216 1.73 -38.05 9.17
C ARG A 216 1.03 -36.93 8.40
N ASP A 217 0.32 -36.06 9.10
CA ASP A 217 -0.45 -34.98 8.48
C ASP A 217 0.45 -34.05 7.66
N ARG A 218 1.63 -33.70 8.19
CA ARG A 218 2.64 -32.92 7.45
C ARG A 218 3.22 -33.66 6.26
N ALA A 219 3.50 -34.96 6.40
CA ALA A 219 4.01 -35.77 5.29
C ALA A 219 2.98 -35.90 4.17
N GLU A 220 1.70 -36.13 4.51
CA GLU A 220 0.61 -36.13 3.55
C GLU A 220 0.44 -34.77 2.87
N ALA A 221 0.48 -33.66 3.63
CA ALA A 221 0.42 -32.31 3.06
C ALA A 221 1.59 -32.03 2.10
N ALA A 222 2.80 -32.45 2.46
CA ALA A 222 3.95 -32.34 1.58
C ALA A 222 3.83 -33.19 0.30
N LEU A 223 3.30 -34.42 0.41
CA LEU A 223 3.02 -35.27 -0.76
C LEU A 223 1.94 -34.66 -1.68
N ARG A 224 0.94 -33.97 -1.12
CA ARG A 224 -0.03 -33.21 -1.93
C ARG A 224 0.64 -32.10 -2.73
N LEU A 225 1.56 -31.34 -2.13
CA LEU A 225 2.34 -30.34 -2.87
C LEU A 225 3.19 -30.98 -3.99
N VAL A 226 3.80 -32.15 -3.73
CA VAL A 226 4.51 -32.88 -4.79
C VAL A 226 3.54 -33.29 -5.90
N ALA A 227 2.37 -33.82 -5.56
CA ALA A 227 1.36 -34.24 -6.55
C ALA A 227 0.81 -33.07 -7.37
N GLU A 228 0.64 -31.90 -6.76
CA GLU A 228 0.24 -30.67 -7.44
C GLU A 228 1.26 -30.26 -8.52
N VAL A 229 2.55 -30.29 -8.17
CA VAL A 229 3.62 -29.77 -9.04
C VAL A 229 4.15 -30.81 -10.04
N HIS A 230 4.21 -32.08 -9.63
CA HIS A 230 4.84 -33.18 -10.39
C HIS A 230 3.86 -34.27 -10.83
N GLY A 231 2.57 -34.13 -10.52
CA GLY A 231 1.51 -35.08 -10.84
C GLY A 231 1.36 -36.20 -9.79
N GLN A 232 0.14 -36.74 -9.69
CA GLN A 232 -0.17 -37.82 -8.74
C GLN A 232 0.61 -39.10 -9.02
N ASP A 233 0.89 -39.40 -10.29
CA ASP A 233 1.71 -40.55 -10.66
C ASP A 233 3.10 -40.49 -10.02
N ALA A 234 3.68 -39.30 -9.81
CA ALA A 234 5.00 -39.16 -9.21
C ALA A 234 5.03 -39.65 -7.74
N ILE A 235 3.99 -39.40 -6.95
CA ILE A 235 3.92 -39.86 -5.56
C ILE A 235 3.57 -41.35 -5.46
N VAL A 236 2.73 -41.86 -6.38
CA VAL A 236 2.38 -43.28 -6.45
C VAL A 236 3.60 -44.11 -6.86
N GLU A 237 4.32 -43.66 -7.89
CA GLU A 237 5.58 -44.26 -8.35
C GLU A 237 6.71 -44.18 -7.31
N ALA A 238 6.72 -43.15 -6.47
CA ALA A 238 7.63 -43.08 -5.33
C ALA A 238 7.27 -44.12 -4.26
N ALA A 239 5.98 -44.34 -4.03
CA ALA A 239 5.46 -45.30 -3.06
C ALA A 239 5.64 -46.76 -3.51
N ARG A 240 5.58 -47.07 -4.81
CA ARG A 240 5.87 -48.40 -5.38
C ARG A 240 7.24 -48.96 -4.98
N HIS A 241 8.21 -48.09 -4.68
CA HIS A 241 9.51 -48.51 -4.12
C HIS A 241 9.38 -49.32 -2.83
N TYR A 242 8.30 -49.12 -2.06
CA TYR A 242 8.01 -49.80 -0.81
C TYR A 242 6.98 -50.95 -0.96
N GLY A 243 6.56 -51.26 -2.19
CA GLY A 243 5.57 -52.31 -2.51
C GLY A 243 4.24 -51.75 -2.99
N GLU A 244 3.44 -52.61 -3.64
CA GLU A 244 2.13 -52.23 -4.21
C GLU A 244 1.12 -51.76 -3.14
N GLU A 245 1.15 -52.33 -1.93
CA GLU A 245 0.29 -51.89 -0.83
C GLU A 245 0.55 -50.41 -0.44
N ALA A 246 1.81 -49.97 -0.46
CA ALA A 246 2.17 -48.58 -0.22
C ALA A 246 1.71 -47.68 -1.38
N ALA A 247 1.80 -48.17 -2.62
CA ALA A 247 1.34 -47.46 -3.80
C ALA A 247 -0.18 -47.26 -3.80
N GLU A 248 -0.95 -48.29 -3.47
CA GLU A 248 -2.42 -48.22 -3.33
C GLU A 248 -2.82 -47.23 -2.22
N ALA A 249 -2.15 -47.28 -1.06
CA ALA A 249 -2.42 -46.38 0.05
C ALA A 249 -2.14 -44.91 -0.30
N ILE A 250 -1.05 -44.63 -1.02
CA ILE A 250 -0.72 -43.26 -1.48
C ILE A 250 -1.61 -42.83 -2.65
N ALA A 251 -2.03 -43.75 -3.53
CA ALA A 251 -2.98 -43.47 -4.60
C ALA A 251 -4.36 -43.05 -4.04
N ALA A 252 -4.75 -43.58 -2.87
CA ALA A 252 -5.97 -43.21 -2.17
C ALA A 252 -5.90 -41.86 -1.43
N LEU A 253 -4.72 -41.22 -1.36
CA LEU A 253 -4.57 -39.91 -0.71
C LEU A 253 -5.41 -38.86 -1.46
N ARG A 254 -6.21 -38.08 -0.72
CA ARG A 254 -6.95 -36.94 -1.26
C ARG A 254 -5.96 -35.85 -1.69
N THR A 255 -5.84 -35.65 -2.99
CA THR A 255 -4.92 -34.71 -3.65
C THR A 255 -5.64 -33.60 -4.39
N ASP A 256 -6.90 -33.82 -4.82
CA ASP A 256 -7.71 -32.76 -5.42
C ASP A 256 -7.96 -31.66 -4.37
N PRO A 257 -7.60 -30.40 -4.64
CA PRO A 257 -7.85 -29.28 -3.73
C PRO A 257 -9.33 -29.13 -3.33
N LEU A 258 -10.28 -29.55 -4.16
CA LEU A 258 -11.70 -29.57 -3.81
C LEU A 258 -12.02 -30.58 -2.70
N ASP A 259 -11.25 -31.65 -2.64
CA ASP A 259 -11.37 -32.67 -1.59
C ASP A 259 -10.66 -32.26 -0.28
N LEU A 260 -9.99 -31.10 -0.23
CA LEU A 260 -9.34 -30.61 0.98
C LEU A 260 -10.31 -29.75 1.80
N HIS A 261 -11.15 -30.43 2.58
CA HIS A 261 -12.05 -29.81 3.54
C HIS A 261 -11.98 -30.54 4.90
N PRO A 262 -12.26 -29.84 6.02
CA PRO A 262 -12.29 -30.48 7.33
C PRO A 262 -13.42 -31.50 7.44
N ASP A 263 -13.22 -32.49 8.31
CA ASP A 263 -14.22 -33.47 8.74
C ASP A 263 -14.12 -33.65 10.27
N PRO A 264 -15.12 -33.19 11.05
CA PRO A 264 -16.39 -32.59 10.62
C PRO A 264 -16.24 -31.17 10.06
N LEU A 265 -17.21 -30.75 9.23
CA LEU A 265 -17.30 -29.37 8.74
C LEU A 265 -17.65 -28.38 9.86
N PRO A 266 -17.25 -27.10 9.72
CA PRO A 266 -17.67 -26.04 10.63
C PRO A 266 -19.18 -25.81 10.55
N GLU A 267 -19.82 -25.57 11.70
CA GLU A 267 -21.22 -25.17 11.77
C GLU A 267 -21.41 -23.74 11.22
N ILE A 268 -22.49 -23.52 10.47
CA ILE A 268 -22.84 -22.18 9.97
C ILE A 268 -23.44 -21.36 11.12
N PRO A 269 -22.85 -20.21 11.50
CA PRO A 269 -23.40 -19.34 12.53
C PRO A 269 -24.81 -18.84 12.19
N GLU A 270 -25.64 -18.58 13.19
CA GLU A 270 -27.02 -18.10 12.99
C GLU A 270 -27.06 -16.77 12.23
N GLU A 271 -26.05 -15.90 12.42
CA GLU A 271 -25.93 -14.63 11.73
C GLU A 271 -25.69 -14.79 10.22
N PHE A 272 -25.17 -15.95 9.80
CA PHE A 272 -24.91 -16.30 8.41
C PHE A 272 -26.05 -17.12 7.80
N ALA A 273 -27.20 -17.24 8.46
CA ALA A 273 -28.35 -17.92 7.89
C ALA A 273 -28.77 -17.26 6.54
N PRO A 274 -28.92 -18.01 5.44
CA PRO A 274 -29.27 -17.46 4.12
C PRO A 274 -30.50 -16.55 4.12
N GLU A 275 -31.45 -16.82 5.02
CA GLU A 275 -32.70 -16.08 5.14
C GLU A 275 -32.51 -14.65 5.68
N ARG A 276 -31.36 -14.38 6.30
CA ARG A 276 -30.96 -13.07 6.87
C ARG A 276 -30.03 -12.28 5.95
N LEU A 277 -29.55 -12.89 4.87
CA LEU A 277 -28.60 -12.32 3.93
C LEU A 277 -29.31 -11.93 2.61
N PRO A 278 -28.76 -10.97 1.83
CA PRO A 278 -29.31 -10.66 0.52
C PRO A 278 -29.18 -11.87 -0.43
N GLN A 279 -30.09 -11.99 -1.40
CA GLN A 279 -30.04 -13.07 -2.38
C GLN A 279 -28.80 -12.93 -3.28
N VAL A 280 -28.05 -14.02 -3.42
CA VAL A 280 -27.02 -14.15 -4.45
C VAL A 280 -27.70 -14.60 -5.73
N LEU A 281 -27.46 -13.88 -6.83
CA LEU A 281 -28.09 -14.16 -8.12
C LEU A 281 -27.12 -14.94 -9.03
N LEU A 282 -27.67 -15.76 -9.91
CA LEU A 282 -26.92 -16.28 -11.05
C LEU A 282 -26.67 -15.15 -12.06
N ARG A 283 -25.65 -15.31 -12.92
CA ARG A 283 -25.47 -14.40 -14.06
C ARG A 283 -26.76 -14.27 -14.88
N GLY A 284 -27.08 -13.05 -15.28
CA GLY A 284 -28.34 -12.71 -15.95
C GLY A 284 -29.42 -12.20 -15.00
N ARG A 285 -29.27 -12.36 -13.68
CA ARG A 285 -30.12 -11.76 -12.62
C ARG A 285 -31.60 -12.21 -12.66
N GLU A 286 -31.92 -13.25 -13.42
CA GLU A 286 -33.27 -13.82 -13.50
C GLU A 286 -33.58 -14.83 -12.38
N LEU A 287 -32.53 -15.48 -11.86
CA LEU A 287 -32.62 -16.54 -10.87
C LEU A 287 -31.67 -16.28 -9.69
N ALA A 288 -32.12 -16.64 -8.49
CA ALA A 288 -31.34 -16.59 -7.25
C ALA A 288 -30.89 -17.97 -6.80
N LEU A 289 -29.78 -18.04 -6.06
CA LEU A 289 -29.39 -19.26 -5.37
C LEU A 289 -30.47 -19.66 -4.35
N PRO A 290 -30.91 -20.93 -4.33
CA PRO A 290 -31.71 -21.47 -3.24
C PRO A 290 -30.97 -21.42 -1.90
N ALA A 291 -31.71 -21.50 -0.79
CA ALA A 291 -31.12 -21.49 0.55
C ALA A 291 -30.07 -22.60 0.75
N ALA A 292 -30.31 -23.81 0.21
CA ALA A 292 -29.37 -24.94 0.31
C ALA A 292 -28.03 -24.64 -0.40
N ALA A 293 -28.07 -24.14 -1.64
CA ALA A 293 -26.88 -23.75 -2.38
C ALA A 293 -26.13 -22.59 -1.72
N THR A 294 -26.88 -21.64 -1.12
CA THR A 294 -26.29 -20.54 -0.35
C THR A 294 -25.54 -21.05 0.88
N ARG A 295 -26.06 -22.10 1.56
CA ARG A 295 -25.33 -22.74 2.67
C ARG A 295 -24.02 -23.36 2.20
N HIS A 296 -23.99 -24.00 1.03
CA HIS A 296 -22.74 -24.53 0.46
C HIS A 296 -21.72 -23.42 0.18
N LEU A 297 -22.14 -22.30 -0.41
CA LEU A 297 -21.27 -21.14 -0.63
C LEU A 297 -20.70 -20.60 0.69
N ILE A 298 -21.52 -20.52 1.74
CA ILE A 298 -21.09 -20.09 3.07
C ILE A 298 -20.11 -21.09 3.69
N THR A 299 -20.36 -22.41 3.56
CA THR A 299 -19.43 -23.43 4.00
C THR A 299 -18.07 -23.28 3.33
N MET A 300 -18.00 -23.01 2.02
CA MET A 300 -16.74 -22.75 1.31
C MET A 300 -15.97 -21.55 1.91
N LEU A 301 -16.68 -20.49 2.31
CA LEU A 301 -16.08 -19.36 3.02
C LEU A 301 -15.61 -19.74 4.42
N LEU A 302 -16.37 -20.54 5.18
CA LEU A 302 -16.02 -20.94 6.55
C LEU A 302 -14.81 -21.87 6.61
N ILE A 303 -14.59 -22.72 5.60
CA ILE A 303 -13.43 -23.61 5.52
C ILE A 303 -12.18 -22.92 4.92
N THR A 304 -12.30 -21.67 4.50
CA THR A 304 -11.15 -20.87 4.06
C THR A 304 -10.38 -20.39 5.30
N GLU A 305 -9.09 -20.76 5.42
CA GLU A 305 -8.22 -20.37 6.54
C GLU A 305 -7.34 -19.15 6.23
N ASP A 306 -6.95 -18.99 4.95
CA ASP A 306 -6.21 -17.84 4.45
C ASP A 306 -7.02 -17.14 3.34
N PRO A 307 -7.31 -15.82 3.45
CA PRO A 307 -7.97 -15.09 2.37
C PRO A 307 -7.20 -15.05 1.04
N HIS A 308 -5.90 -15.34 1.05
CA HIS A 308 -5.04 -15.39 -0.14
C HIS A 308 -4.99 -16.77 -0.80
N GLU A 309 -5.34 -17.81 -0.05
CA GLU A 309 -5.43 -19.19 -0.51
C GLU A 309 -6.83 -19.73 -0.14
N PRO A 310 -7.88 -19.22 -0.80
CA PRO A 310 -9.24 -19.63 -0.51
C PRO A 310 -9.47 -21.10 -0.83
N TYR A 311 -10.52 -21.68 -0.25
CA TYR A 311 -10.97 -23.00 -0.68
C TYR A 311 -11.18 -23.03 -2.21
N ALA A 312 -10.62 -24.05 -2.87
CA ALA A 312 -10.50 -24.12 -4.32
C ALA A 312 -11.83 -24.08 -5.09
N GLY A 313 -12.95 -24.33 -4.40
CA GLY A 313 -14.29 -24.19 -4.97
C GLY A 313 -14.73 -22.73 -5.16
N LEU A 314 -14.26 -21.79 -4.34
CA LEU A 314 -14.73 -20.39 -4.36
C LEU A 314 -14.49 -19.70 -5.71
N PRO A 315 -13.26 -19.69 -6.27
CA PRO A 315 -13.01 -19.07 -7.58
C PRO A 315 -13.82 -19.72 -8.71
N ARG A 316 -14.18 -21.01 -8.60
CA ARG A 316 -14.93 -21.74 -9.62
C ARG A 316 -16.42 -21.40 -9.61
N VAL A 317 -17.01 -21.22 -8.43
CA VAL A 317 -18.45 -20.95 -8.31
C VAL A 317 -18.77 -19.49 -8.57
N GLU A 318 -17.90 -18.55 -8.19
CA GLU A 318 -18.14 -17.11 -8.39
C GLU A 318 -18.26 -16.72 -9.86
N GLU A 319 -17.63 -17.46 -10.78
CA GLU A 319 -17.75 -17.25 -12.22
C GLU A 319 -19.19 -17.36 -12.72
N ALA A 320 -20.07 -18.10 -12.04
CA ALA A 320 -21.46 -18.28 -12.44
C ALA A 320 -22.44 -17.30 -11.75
N LEU A 321 -21.95 -16.47 -10.82
CA LEU A 321 -22.78 -15.61 -9.97
C LEU A 321 -22.71 -14.15 -10.45
N ASP A 322 -23.78 -13.39 -10.16
CA ASP A 322 -23.86 -11.97 -10.49
C ASP A 322 -22.95 -11.14 -9.54
N PRO A 323 -22.02 -10.34 -10.08
CA PRO A 323 -21.04 -9.59 -9.27
C PRO A 323 -21.66 -8.60 -8.28
N ASP A 324 -22.75 -7.91 -8.64
CA ASP A 324 -23.37 -6.92 -7.74
C ASP A 324 -24.07 -7.62 -6.57
N SER A 325 -24.75 -8.73 -6.83
CA SER A 325 -25.36 -9.53 -5.78
C SER A 325 -24.32 -10.13 -4.83
N LEU A 326 -23.16 -10.56 -5.36
CA LEU A 326 -22.04 -11.03 -4.55
C LEU A 326 -21.43 -9.90 -3.70
N ALA A 327 -21.31 -8.68 -4.23
CA ALA A 327 -20.82 -7.53 -3.48
C ALA A 327 -21.71 -7.19 -2.28
N GLU A 328 -23.04 -7.18 -2.47
CA GLU A 328 -23.99 -6.96 -1.38
C GLU A 328 -23.99 -8.11 -0.37
N PHE A 329 -23.86 -9.36 -0.84
CA PHE A 329 -23.73 -10.53 0.01
C PHE A 329 -22.46 -10.49 0.87
N ALA A 330 -21.30 -10.19 0.27
CA ALA A 330 -20.04 -10.00 0.97
C ALA A 330 -20.12 -8.90 2.02
N TRP A 331 -20.77 -7.78 1.69
CA TRP A 331 -20.97 -6.68 2.62
C TRP A 331 -21.87 -7.08 3.80
N ALA A 332 -22.96 -7.81 3.54
CA ALA A 332 -23.85 -8.32 4.59
C ALA A 332 -23.13 -9.31 5.52
N LEU A 333 -22.33 -10.23 4.96
CA LEU A 333 -21.47 -11.13 5.74
C LEU A 333 -20.49 -10.34 6.62
N TYR A 334 -19.82 -9.32 6.08
CA TYR A 334 -18.92 -8.47 6.84
C TYR A 334 -19.59 -7.75 8.02
N LEU A 335 -20.83 -7.30 7.85
CA LEU A 335 -21.59 -6.70 8.94
C LEU A 335 -22.06 -7.71 10.00
N ALA A 336 -22.30 -8.96 9.58
CA ALA A 336 -22.72 -10.05 10.45
C ALA A 336 -21.54 -10.70 11.21
N ASP A 337 -20.34 -10.63 10.65
CA ASP A 337 -19.14 -11.27 11.17
C ASP A 337 -18.65 -10.63 12.48
N ARG A 338 -18.50 -11.45 13.52
CA ARG A 338 -18.04 -11.05 14.87
C ARG A 338 -16.64 -11.55 15.21
N HIS A 339 -15.78 -11.72 14.21
CA HIS A 339 -14.46 -12.30 14.47
C HIS A 339 -13.55 -11.40 15.33
N ASP A 340 -13.02 -11.94 16.43
CA ASP A 340 -12.24 -11.19 17.43
C ASP A 340 -10.75 -10.95 17.14
N ARG A 341 -10.14 -11.71 16.23
CA ARG A 341 -8.67 -11.68 16.00
C ARG A 341 -8.26 -11.05 14.68
N ARG A 342 -9.22 -10.81 13.80
CA ARG A 342 -9.01 -10.20 12.49
C ARG A 342 -10.11 -9.16 12.25
N TRP A 343 -9.95 -8.32 11.23
CA TRP A 343 -10.99 -7.34 10.88
C TRP A 343 -12.25 -8.01 10.29
N ALA A 344 -12.09 -9.23 9.77
CA ALA A 344 -13.13 -10.20 9.45
C ALA A 344 -12.52 -11.61 9.42
N SER A 345 -13.35 -12.65 9.42
CA SER A 345 -12.95 -14.04 9.17
C SER A 345 -12.30 -14.23 7.81
N PRO A 346 -11.37 -15.20 7.64
CA PRO A 346 -10.61 -15.34 6.40
C PRO A 346 -11.49 -15.43 5.15
N GLY A 347 -12.55 -16.24 5.16
CA GLY A 347 -13.53 -16.30 4.08
C GLY A 347 -14.25 -14.97 3.83
N VAL A 348 -14.66 -14.25 4.88
CA VAL A 348 -15.31 -12.94 4.71
C VAL A 348 -14.32 -11.88 4.19
N GLN A 349 -13.04 -11.94 4.59
CA GLN A 349 -12.00 -11.10 3.99
C GLN A 349 -11.84 -11.39 2.49
N TYR A 350 -11.84 -12.66 2.09
CA TYR A 350 -11.85 -13.07 0.69
C TYR A 350 -13.07 -12.47 -0.03
N ALA A 351 -14.27 -12.67 0.51
CA ALA A 351 -15.52 -12.19 -0.09
C ALA A 351 -15.51 -10.66 -0.26
N VAL A 352 -15.21 -9.89 0.79
CA VAL A 352 -15.15 -8.42 0.71
C VAL A 352 -14.10 -7.96 -0.29
N THR A 353 -12.93 -8.60 -0.29
CA THR A 353 -11.81 -8.19 -1.14
C THR A 353 -12.11 -8.50 -2.60
N ASN A 354 -12.55 -9.71 -2.94
CA ASN A 354 -12.67 -10.20 -4.31
C ASN A 354 -14.04 -9.93 -4.93
N TRP A 355 -15.12 -9.95 -4.14
CA TRP A 355 -16.47 -9.70 -4.64
C TRP A 355 -16.93 -8.25 -4.48
N GLY A 356 -16.29 -7.45 -3.64
CA GLY A 356 -16.66 -6.05 -3.43
C GLY A 356 -16.57 -5.19 -4.70
N ASN A 357 -17.42 -4.18 -4.81
CA ASN A 357 -17.41 -3.20 -5.90
C ASN A 357 -17.09 -1.78 -5.39
N ASP A 358 -17.24 -0.75 -6.22
CA ASP A 358 -16.97 0.64 -5.82
C ASP A 358 -17.85 1.11 -4.66
N GLU A 359 -19.08 0.61 -4.57
CA GLU A 359 -19.96 0.92 -3.44
C GLU A 359 -19.50 0.21 -2.16
N THR A 360 -19.07 -1.06 -2.25
CA THR A 360 -18.40 -1.74 -1.13
C THR A 360 -17.16 -0.98 -0.67
N ALA A 361 -16.34 -0.49 -1.61
CA ALA A 361 -15.14 0.28 -1.32
C ALA A 361 -15.46 1.59 -0.60
N ALA A 362 -16.50 2.32 -1.03
CA ALA A 362 -16.97 3.52 -0.36
C ALA A 362 -17.39 3.24 1.09
N ARG A 363 -18.25 2.22 1.29
CA ARG A 363 -18.73 1.82 2.63
C ARG A 363 -17.58 1.34 3.53
N LEU A 364 -16.60 0.63 2.97
CA LEU A 364 -15.42 0.17 3.70
C LEU A 364 -14.50 1.34 4.08
N ALA A 365 -14.28 2.30 3.19
CA ALA A 365 -13.45 3.48 3.45
C ALA A 365 -13.96 4.30 4.65
N ASP A 366 -15.28 4.47 4.75
CA ASP A 366 -15.91 5.18 5.87
C ASP A 366 -15.70 4.49 7.22
N ARG A 367 -15.45 3.17 7.23
CA ARG A 367 -15.09 2.43 8.44
C ARG A 367 -13.59 2.50 8.71
N VAL A 368 -12.77 2.23 7.69
CA VAL A 368 -11.30 2.16 7.80
C VAL A 368 -10.68 3.49 8.22
N ILE A 369 -11.28 4.63 7.83
CA ILE A 369 -10.74 5.96 8.15
C ILE A 369 -10.61 6.21 9.66
N GLY A 370 -11.47 5.61 10.48
CA GLY A 370 -11.48 5.73 11.94
C GLY A 370 -10.85 4.55 12.68
N TRP A 371 -10.13 3.65 12.00
CA TRP A 371 -9.46 2.54 12.68
C TRP A 371 -8.22 3.02 13.42
N SER A 372 -8.19 2.74 14.72
CA SER A 372 -7.05 3.08 15.58
C SER A 372 -5.82 2.22 15.29
N LYS A 373 -4.64 2.72 15.67
CA LYS A 373 -3.36 2.00 15.54
C LYS A 373 -3.39 0.60 16.19
N ALA A 374 -4.07 0.46 17.33
CA ALA A 374 -4.20 -0.81 18.04
C ALA A 374 -5.08 -1.79 17.26
N TYR A 375 -6.25 -1.33 16.81
CA TYR A 375 -7.15 -2.14 15.99
C TYR A 375 -6.46 -2.66 14.72
N VAL A 376 -5.78 -1.78 13.98
CA VAL A 376 -5.11 -2.16 12.72
C VAL A 376 -4.01 -3.19 12.96
N TRP A 377 -3.23 -3.04 14.04
CA TRP A 377 -2.15 -3.97 14.39
C TRP A 377 -2.69 -5.33 14.82
N ASP A 378 -3.60 -5.35 15.79
CA ASP A 378 -4.09 -6.58 16.41
C ASP A 378 -4.96 -7.41 15.45
N ARG A 379 -5.60 -6.75 14.48
CA ARG A 379 -6.62 -7.36 13.60
C ARG A 379 -6.17 -7.49 12.14
N GLY A 380 -4.94 -7.10 11.80
CA GLY A 380 -4.45 -7.13 10.42
C GLY A 380 -5.21 -6.19 9.48
N GLY A 381 -5.60 -5.00 9.96
CA GLY A 381 -6.51 -4.09 9.25
C GLY A 381 -5.99 -3.57 7.89
N THR A 382 -4.68 -3.63 7.64
CA THR A 382 -4.14 -3.27 6.32
C THR A 382 -4.65 -4.17 5.20
N GLY A 383 -5.06 -5.40 5.51
CA GLY A 383 -5.61 -6.34 4.55
C GLY A 383 -6.91 -5.86 3.88
N ALA A 384 -7.72 -5.06 4.59
CA ALA A 384 -8.95 -4.49 4.06
C ALA A 384 -8.72 -3.52 2.89
N LEU A 385 -7.54 -2.88 2.83
CA LEU A 385 -7.27 -1.93 1.76
C LEU A 385 -7.00 -2.58 0.39
N ARG A 386 -6.80 -3.91 0.35
CA ARG A 386 -6.59 -4.64 -0.91
C ARG A 386 -7.76 -4.50 -1.88
N LEU A 387 -8.98 -4.34 -1.38
CA LEU A 387 -10.16 -4.06 -2.21
C LEU A 387 -9.91 -2.85 -3.14
N PHE A 388 -9.38 -1.74 -2.60
CA PHE A 388 -9.16 -0.53 -3.39
C PHE A 388 -8.12 -0.72 -4.50
N SER A 389 -7.03 -1.44 -4.19
CA SER A 389 -5.99 -1.73 -5.18
C SER A 389 -6.46 -2.72 -6.26
N ARG A 390 -7.24 -3.73 -5.89
CA ARG A 390 -7.82 -4.69 -6.85
C ARG A 390 -8.79 -4.00 -7.81
N LEU A 391 -9.67 -3.14 -7.28
CA LEU A 391 -10.61 -2.41 -8.12
C LEU A 391 -9.88 -1.47 -9.09
N GLY A 392 -8.92 -0.67 -8.59
CA GLY A 392 -8.11 0.22 -9.41
C GLY A 392 -8.90 1.30 -10.17
N THR A 393 -10.21 1.40 -9.92
CA THR A 393 -11.11 2.41 -10.48
C THR A 393 -10.81 3.78 -9.89
N ASP A 394 -11.18 4.84 -10.60
CA ASP A 394 -10.98 6.19 -10.08
C ASP A 394 -11.77 6.44 -8.79
N SER A 395 -12.93 5.79 -8.62
CA SER A 395 -13.69 5.84 -7.38
C SER A 395 -12.95 5.18 -6.21
N ALA A 396 -12.42 3.97 -6.41
CA ALA A 396 -11.63 3.28 -5.39
C ALA A 396 -10.34 4.04 -5.04
N LEU A 397 -9.65 4.58 -6.05
CA LEU A 397 -8.42 5.35 -5.85
C LEU A 397 -8.69 6.68 -5.13
N ARG A 398 -9.84 7.32 -5.33
CA ARG A 398 -10.28 8.47 -4.51
C ARG A 398 -10.38 8.11 -3.03
N HIS A 399 -11.04 7.00 -2.72
CA HIS A 399 -11.16 6.54 -1.35
C HIS A 399 -9.79 6.20 -0.76
N LEU A 400 -8.91 5.59 -1.55
CA LEU A 400 -7.54 5.31 -1.14
C LEU A 400 -6.76 6.59 -0.84
N HIS A 401 -6.90 7.64 -1.66
CA HIS A 401 -6.32 8.97 -1.41
C HIS A 401 -6.87 9.64 -0.14
N ARG A 402 -8.17 9.51 0.12
CA ARG A 402 -8.77 9.95 1.38
C ARG A 402 -8.17 9.22 2.58
N LEU A 403 -7.92 7.91 2.47
CA LEU A 403 -7.29 7.13 3.53
C LEU A 403 -5.81 7.52 3.73
N ALA A 404 -5.06 7.75 2.65
CA ALA A 404 -3.66 8.18 2.70
C ALA A 404 -3.47 9.50 3.48
N THR A 405 -4.45 10.40 3.40
CA THR A 405 -4.38 11.74 3.99
C THR A 405 -5.07 11.83 5.36
N LYS A 406 -6.22 11.16 5.53
CA LYS A 406 -7.12 11.39 6.67
C LYS A 406 -7.26 10.21 7.65
N ALA A 407 -6.78 9.01 7.32
CA ALA A 407 -6.94 7.85 8.23
C ALA A 407 -6.31 8.11 9.61
N GLU A 408 -6.94 7.62 10.67
CA GLU A 408 -6.45 7.79 12.05
C GLU A 408 -5.08 7.12 12.27
N ASP A 409 -4.90 5.89 11.77
CA ASP A 409 -3.60 5.20 11.81
C ASP A 409 -2.63 5.77 10.76
N ARG A 410 -1.83 6.75 11.22
CA ARG A 410 -0.75 7.37 10.45
C ARG A 410 0.42 6.44 10.13
N ALA A 411 0.61 5.37 10.89
CA ALA A 411 1.79 4.52 10.81
C ALA A 411 1.63 3.36 9.82
N ARG A 412 0.39 2.93 9.52
CA ARG A 412 0.16 1.75 8.66
C ARG A 412 -0.85 2.00 7.54
N ILE A 413 -2.04 2.49 7.86
CA ILE A 413 -3.09 2.72 6.86
C ILE A 413 -2.65 3.80 5.87
N ARG A 414 -2.10 4.92 6.36
CA ARG A 414 -1.64 6.01 5.47
C ARG A 414 -0.51 5.57 4.54
N PRO A 415 0.61 4.97 5.02
CA PRO A 415 1.68 4.51 4.15
C PRO A 415 1.24 3.40 3.18
N TRP A 416 0.37 2.48 3.62
CA TRP A 416 -0.16 1.44 2.74
C TRP A 416 -0.99 2.04 1.61
N ALA A 417 -1.90 2.97 1.94
CA ALA A 417 -2.73 3.66 0.97
C ALA A 417 -1.89 4.49 -0.01
N GLN A 418 -0.87 5.19 0.50
CA GLN A 418 0.11 5.88 -0.32
C GLN A 418 0.84 4.92 -1.26
N GLY A 419 1.31 3.78 -0.78
CA GLY A 419 1.95 2.76 -1.62
C GLY A 419 1.02 2.21 -2.71
N GLY A 420 -0.29 2.06 -2.42
CA GLY A 420 -1.28 1.68 -3.42
C GLY A 420 -1.50 2.76 -4.49
N LEU A 421 -1.53 4.04 -4.10
CA LEU A 421 -1.58 5.15 -5.05
C LEU A 421 -0.32 5.25 -5.90
N ASN A 422 0.87 5.06 -5.32
CA ASN A 422 2.14 5.07 -6.04
C ASN A 422 2.11 4.02 -7.16
N ARG A 423 1.69 2.78 -6.84
CA ARG A 423 1.57 1.70 -7.84
C ARG A 423 0.54 2.03 -8.93
N ALA A 424 -0.60 2.61 -8.55
CA ALA A 424 -1.63 3.00 -9.53
C ALA A 424 -1.18 4.14 -10.44
N ALA A 425 -0.40 5.08 -9.91
CA ALA A 425 0.16 6.19 -10.66
C ALA A 425 1.24 5.71 -11.63
N GLU A 426 2.17 4.87 -11.14
CA GLU A 426 3.22 4.23 -11.94
C GLU A 426 2.63 3.42 -13.10
N ALA A 427 1.62 2.59 -12.84
CA ALA A 427 0.92 1.81 -13.87
C ALA A 427 0.25 2.68 -14.94
N ARG A 428 -0.05 3.95 -14.64
CA ARG A 428 -0.63 4.93 -15.57
C ARG A 428 0.39 5.92 -16.13
N GLY A 429 1.68 5.79 -15.80
CA GLY A 429 2.73 6.73 -16.20
C GLY A 429 2.56 8.13 -15.62
N LEU A 430 1.98 8.25 -14.43
CA LEU A 430 1.69 9.51 -13.74
C LEU A 430 2.45 9.59 -12.41
N THR A 431 2.67 10.80 -11.91
CA THR A 431 2.95 11.00 -10.48
C THR A 431 1.67 10.84 -9.66
N VAL A 432 1.78 10.68 -8.33
CA VAL A 432 0.60 10.62 -7.46
C VAL A 432 -0.18 11.92 -7.47
N GLU A 433 0.50 13.05 -7.58
CA GLU A 433 -0.11 14.37 -7.69
C GLU A 433 -0.92 14.47 -8.98
N GLN A 434 -0.34 14.04 -10.11
CA GLN A 434 -1.01 13.98 -11.41
C GLN A 434 -2.20 13.02 -11.41
N LEU A 435 -2.07 11.85 -10.80
CA LEU A 435 -3.18 10.91 -10.63
C LEU A 435 -4.29 11.58 -9.84
N ALA A 436 -3.97 12.13 -8.67
CA ALA A 436 -4.96 12.74 -7.80
C ALA A 436 -5.65 13.95 -8.45
N ASP A 437 -4.98 14.74 -9.29
CA ASP A 437 -5.60 15.82 -10.07
C ASP A 437 -6.71 15.30 -11.02
N ARG A 438 -6.59 14.07 -11.53
CA ARG A 438 -7.57 13.42 -12.42
C ARG A 438 -8.69 12.69 -11.69
N LEU A 439 -8.55 12.45 -10.38
CA LEU A 439 -9.53 11.68 -9.60
C LEU A 439 -10.76 12.51 -9.16
N VAL A 440 -10.86 13.80 -9.50
CA VAL A 440 -12.01 14.62 -9.12
C VAL A 440 -13.26 14.15 -9.89
N PRO A 441 -14.39 13.87 -9.20
CA PRO A 441 -15.64 13.54 -9.89
C PRO A 441 -16.29 14.79 -10.48
N ASP A 442 -17.01 14.60 -11.57
CA ASP A 442 -17.88 15.64 -12.15
C ASP A 442 -19.11 15.93 -11.29
N LEU A 443 -19.41 15.07 -10.31
CA LEU A 443 -20.54 15.19 -9.38
C LEU A 443 -21.88 15.37 -10.11
N GLY A 444 -22.04 14.79 -11.30
CA GLY A 444 -23.23 14.94 -12.13
C GLY A 444 -23.52 16.37 -12.57
N LEU A 445 -22.51 17.25 -12.54
CA LEU A 445 -22.59 18.57 -13.17
C LEU A 445 -22.54 18.42 -14.69
N ASP A 446 -23.23 19.32 -15.38
CA ASP A 446 -23.18 19.40 -16.84
C ASP A 446 -21.89 20.08 -17.34
N ALA A 447 -21.78 20.21 -18.67
CA ALA A 447 -20.62 20.83 -19.30
C ALA A 447 -20.40 22.28 -18.87
N ASP A 448 -21.43 23.02 -18.46
CA ASP A 448 -21.33 24.39 -17.94
C ASP A 448 -20.95 24.43 -16.45
N GLY A 449 -20.82 23.25 -15.83
CA GLY A 449 -20.50 23.11 -14.41
C GLY A 449 -21.67 23.47 -13.50
N THR A 450 -22.90 23.26 -13.97
CA THR A 450 -24.13 23.46 -13.21
C THR A 450 -24.89 22.15 -13.03
N LEU A 451 -25.90 22.15 -12.16
CA LEU A 451 -26.82 21.03 -11.99
C LEU A 451 -28.22 21.59 -11.81
N VAL A 452 -29.16 21.12 -12.64
CA VAL A 452 -30.58 21.48 -12.50
C VAL A 452 -31.27 20.51 -11.56
N LEU A 453 -31.90 21.06 -10.53
CA LEU A 453 -32.69 20.35 -9.54
C LEU A 453 -34.18 20.61 -9.82
N ASP A 454 -34.89 19.58 -10.24
CA ASP A 454 -36.29 19.68 -10.66
C ASP A 454 -37.24 19.37 -9.49
N TYR A 455 -38.12 20.31 -9.17
CA TYR A 455 -39.22 20.12 -8.21
C TYR A 455 -40.57 19.90 -8.91
N GLY A 456 -40.62 19.94 -10.25
CA GLY A 456 -41.84 19.93 -11.06
C GLY A 456 -42.19 21.35 -11.53
N PRO A 457 -42.99 22.12 -10.78
CA PRO A 457 -43.46 23.44 -11.19
C PRO A 457 -42.41 24.56 -11.02
N ARG A 458 -41.25 24.24 -10.47
CA ARG A 458 -40.12 25.17 -10.32
C ARG A 458 -38.81 24.40 -10.38
N ARG A 459 -37.78 25.04 -10.91
CA ARG A 459 -36.43 24.48 -10.99
C ARG A 459 -35.41 25.36 -10.28
N PHE A 460 -34.30 24.74 -9.88
CA PHE A 460 -33.19 25.42 -9.25
C PHE A 460 -31.89 25.01 -9.93
N THR A 461 -31.07 25.99 -10.31
CA THR A 461 -29.75 25.73 -10.88
C THR A 461 -28.69 25.87 -9.80
N VAL A 462 -27.87 24.84 -9.62
CA VAL A 462 -26.74 24.84 -8.69
C VAL A 462 -25.57 25.60 -9.31
N GLY A 463 -24.97 26.50 -8.53
CA GLY A 463 -23.71 27.17 -8.85
C GLY A 463 -22.74 27.15 -7.67
N PHE A 464 -21.52 27.65 -7.86
CA PHE A 464 -20.44 27.59 -6.88
C PHE A 464 -19.81 28.96 -6.64
N ASP A 465 -19.52 29.26 -5.38
CA ASP A 465 -18.77 30.46 -4.99
C ASP A 465 -17.25 30.25 -5.12
N GLU A 466 -16.48 31.26 -4.72
CA GLU A 466 -15.02 31.25 -4.80
C GLU A 466 -14.34 30.18 -3.94
N GLN A 467 -15.01 29.62 -2.92
CA GLN A 467 -14.49 28.47 -2.16
C GLN A 467 -15.21 27.16 -2.53
N LEU A 468 -15.80 27.11 -3.73
CA LEU A 468 -16.65 26.00 -4.21
C LEU A 468 -17.84 25.69 -3.31
N LYS A 469 -18.33 26.61 -2.48
CA LYS A 469 -19.55 26.32 -1.70
C LYS A 469 -20.75 26.36 -2.64
N PRO A 470 -21.57 25.29 -2.69
CA PRO A 470 -22.73 25.26 -3.57
C PRO A 470 -23.80 26.26 -3.10
N TYR A 471 -24.37 26.99 -4.05
CA TYR A 471 -25.59 27.77 -3.90
C TYR A 471 -26.59 27.37 -4.98
N VAL A 472 -27.84 27.81 -4.84
CA VAL A 472 -28.86 27.61 -5.86
C VAL A 472 -29.45 28.93 -6.32
N THR A 473 -29.80 29.01 -7.58
CA THR A 473 -30.51 30.14 -8.19
C THR A 473 -31.87 29.64 -8.66
N ASP A 474 -32.94 30.36 -8.29
CA ASP A 474 -34.28 30.07 -8.82
C ASP A 474 -34.46 30.65 -10.23
N GLU A 475 -35.57 30.35 -10.88
CA GLU A 475 -35.88 30.79 -12.25
C GLU A 475 -35.96 32.32 -12.40
N THR A 476 -36.06 33.06 -11.29
CA THR A 476 -36.04 34.54 -11.30
C THR A 476 -34.64 35.13 -11.19
N GLY A 477 -33.60 34.27 -11.13
CA GLY A 477 -32.21 34.70 -10.92
C GLY A 477 -31.84 34.92 -9.45
N ARG A 478 -32.73 34.64 -8.49
CA ARG A 478 -32.47 34.91 -7.08
C ARG A 478 -31.61 33.81 -6.45
N ARG A 479 -30.40 34.18 -6.02
CA ARG A 479 -29.44 33.31 -5.33
C ARG A 479 -29.85 32.99 -3.89
N ARG A 480 -29.70 31.73 -3.49
CA ARG A 480 -29.97 31.21 -2.15
C ARG A 480 -28.88 30.24 -1.70
N LYS A 481 -28.49 30.34 -0.42
CA LYS A 481 -27.47 29.44 0.18
C LYS A 481 -27.98 28.02 0.44
N THR A 482 -29.28 27.82 0.43
CA THR A 482 -29.93 26.54 0.70
C THR A 482 -31.03 26.31 -0.32
N LEU A 483 -31.21 25.04 -0.71
CA LEU A 483 -32.35 24.64 -1.50
C LEU A 483 -33.61 24.68 -0.61
N PRO A 484 -34.72 25.27 -1.07
CA PRO A 484 -35.97 25.26 -0.31
C PRO A 484 -36.47 23.84 -0.02
N LYS A 485 -37.07 23.62 1.14
CA LYS A 485 -37.71 22.33 1.44
C LYS A 485 -38.83 22.05 0.43
N PRO A 486 -39.03 20.79 -0.01
CA PRO A 486 -40.19 20.40 -0.81
C PRO A 486 -41.49 20.82 -0.11
N GLY A 487 -42.37 21.48 -0.86
CA GLY A 487 -43.68 21.94 -0.41
C GLY A 487 -44.82 21.11 -1.00
N VAL A 488 -46.05 21.37 -0.54
CA VAL A 488 -47.26 20.63 -0.95
C VAL A 488 -47.60 20.78 -2.44
N ARG A 489 -47.12 21.85 -3.09
CA ARG A 489 -47.32 22.11 -4.52
C ARG A 489 -46.21 21.53 -5.41
N ASP A 490 -45.14 21.02 -4.83
CA ASP A 490 -44.03 20.41 -5.58
C ASP A 490 -44.34 18.92 -5.88
N ASP A 491 -43.64 18.35 -6.85
CA ASP A 491 -43.76 16.94 -7.21
C ASP A 491 -43.31 16.02 -6.06
N ALA A 492 -44.15 15.04 -5.71
CA ALA A 492 -43.96 14.16 -4.56
C ALA A 492 -42.76 13.20 -4.68
N THR A 493 -42.24 12.99 -5.88
CA THR A 493 -41.09 12.11 -6.15
C THR A 493 -39.84 12.93 -6.46
N LEU A 494 -39.93 13.89 -7.38
CA LEU A 494 -38.79 14.68 -7.85
C LEU A 494 -38.24 15.61 -6.77
N ALA A 495 -39.10 16.31 -6.03
CA ALA A 495 -38.64 17.32 -5.07
C ALA A 495 -37.88 16.71 -3.87
N PRO A 496 -38.33 15.61 -3.21
CA PRO A 496 -37.54 14.95 -2.19
C PRO A 496 -36.21 14.39 -2.71
N ALA A 497 -36.19 13.82 -3.92
CA ALA A 497 -34.98 13.30 -4.55
C ALA A 497 -33.97 14.41 -4.85
N ALA A 498 -34.43 15.52 -5.45
CA ALA A 498 -33.61 16.70 -5.72
C ALA A 498 -33.07 17.34 -4.43
N HIS A 499 -33.88 17.41 -3.37
CA HIS A 499 -33.43 17.90 -2.07
C HIS A 499 -32.35 17.02 -1.43
N ARG A 500 -32.51 15.69 -1.50
CA ARG A 500 -31.48 14.76 -1.07
C ARG A 500 -30.21 14.90 -1.90
N ARG A 501 -30.34 14.98 -3.23
CA ARG A 501 -29.22 15.11 -4.15
C ARG A 501 -28.37 16.36 -3.86
N PHE A 502 -29.01 17.50 -3.59
CA PHE A 502 -28.29 18.72 -3.21
C PHE A 502 -27.57 18.58 -1.86
N ALA A 503 -28.19 17.90 -0.89
CA ALA A 503 -27.56 17.65 0.41
C ALA A 503 -26.31 16.76 0.28
N ASP A 504 -26.38 15.73 -0.56
CA ASP A 504 -25.25 14.83 -0.83
C ASP A 504 -24.15 15.58 -1.60
N LEU A 505 -24.51 16.34 -2.65
CA LEU A 505 -23.59 17.21 -3.40
C LEU A 505 -22.84 18.18 -2.47
N ARG A 506 -23.52 18.83 -1.51
CA ARG A 506 -22.86 19.74 -0.55
C ARG A 506 -21.82 19.04 0.32
N LYS A 507 -22.04 17.78 0.69
CA LYS A 507 -21.06 17.01 1.47
C LYS A 507 -19.86 16.66 0.62
N GLU A 508 -20.09 16.13 -0.58
CA GLU A 508 -19.04 15.73 -1.52
C GLU A 508 -18.16 16.91 -1.92
N VAL A 509 -18.77 18.03 -2.34
CA VAL A 509 -18.05 19.24 -2.74
C VAL A 509 -17.25 19.82 -1.58
N LYS A 510 -17.77 19.82 -0.36
CA LYS A 510 -17.04 20.33 0.81
C LYS A 510 -15.74 19.57 1.04
N GLU A 511 -15.76 18.24 0.90
CA GLU A 511 -14.55 17.43 1.05
C GLU A 511 -13.55 17.66 -0.09
N ILE A 512 -14.05 17.76 -1.33
CA ILE A 512 -13.23 18.02 -2.51
C ILE A 512 -12.61 19.42 -2.45
N ALA A 513 -13.39 20.46 -2.13
CA ALA A 513 -12.92 21.83 -2.07
C ALA A 513 -11.78 22.00 -1.05
N ALA A 514 -11.97 21.47 0.17
CA ALA A 514 -10.95 21.56 1.22
C ALA A 514 -9.60 20.96 0.80
N ASP A 515 -9.62 19.88 0.01
CA ASP A 515 -8.42 19.26 -0.55
C ASP A 515 -7.85 20.05 -1.74
N ARG A 516 -8.69 20.45 -2.70
CA ARG A 516 -8.25 21.08 -3.95
C ARG A 516 -7.70 22.48 -3.78
N LEU A 517 -8.29 23.29 -2.88
CA LEU A 517 -7.76 24.62 -2.60
C LEU A 517 -6.34 24.52 -2.01
N GLY A 518 -6.13 23.64 -1.02
CA GLY A 518 -4.81 23.43 -0.41
C GLY A 518 -3.78 22.91 -1.42
N ARG A 519 -4.18 22.02 -2.32
CA ARG A 519 -3.29 21.49 -3.37
C ARG A 519 -2.91 22.51 -4.44
N LEU A 520 -3.82 23.42 -4.82
CA LEU A 520 -3.51 24.49 -5.76
C LEU A 520 -2.58 25.54 -5.13
N GLU A 521 -2.81 25.90 -3.87
CA GLU A 521 -1.90 26.78 -3.13
C GLU A 521 -0.51 26.13 -2.98
N GLN A 522 -0.45 24.85 -2.65
CA GLN A 522 0.81 24.11 -2.57
C GLN A 522 1.49 23.96 -3.94
N ALA A 523 0.72 23.82 -5.03
CA ALA A 523 1.25 23.78 -6.40
C ALA A 523 1.91 25.11 -6.80
N MET A 524 1.31 26.25 -6.40
CA MET A 524 1.91 27.57 -6.58
C MET A 524 3.24 27.69 -5.82
N VAL A 525 3.27 27.28 -4.55
CA VAL A 525 4.48 27.33 -3.71
C VAL A 525 5.58 26.39 -4.21
N ALA A 526 5.21 25.19 -4.66
CA ALA A 526 6.18 24.20 -5.16
C ALA A 526 6.58 24.44 -6.63
N GLY A 527 6.04 25.47 -7.30
CA GLY A 527 6.32 25.73 -8.72
C GLY A 527 5.87 24.60 -9.65
N ARG A 528 4.84 23.85 -9.26
CA ARG A 528 4.36 22.71 -10.04
C ARG A 528 3.78 23.19 -11.38
N SER A 529 4.08 22.45 -12.44
CA SER A 529 3.60 22.73 -13.78
C SER A 529 2.72 21.62 -14.35
N TRP A 530 1.90 21.99 -15.32
CA TRP A 530 1.08 21.10 -16.14
C TRP A 530 1.41 21.35 -17.62
N THR A 531 1.23 20.35 -18.46
CA THR A 531 1.16 20.56 -19.91
C THR A 531 -0.09 21.38 -20.27
N ALA A 532 -0.10 22.02 -21.45
CA ALA A 532 -1.29 22.69 -21.97
C ALA A 532 -2.51 21.76 -22.05
N GLY A 533 -2.33 20.51 -22.50
CA GLY A 533 -3.39 19.49 -22.56
C GLY A 533 -3.92 19.09 -21.18
N GLU A 534 -3.04 18.94 -20.19
CA GLU A 534 -3.45 18.70 -18.80
C GLU A 534 -4.22 19.89 -18.24
N PHE A 535 -3.74 21.11 -18.45
CA PHE A 535 -4.42 22.31 -17.97
C PHE A 535 -5.85 22.41 -18.52
N ARG A 536 -6.02 22.19 -19.83
CA ARG A 536 -7.35 22.21 -20.47
C ARG A 536 -8.25 21.09 -19.95
N SER A 537 -7.75 19.86 -19.84
CA SER A 537 -8.58 18.72 -19.42
C SER A 537 -8.94 18.73 -17.92
N ILE A 538 -7.96 19.03 -17.05
CA ILE A 538 -8.12 18.97 -15.59
C ILE A 538 -8.84 20.20 -15.05
N PHE A 539 -8.56 21.38 -15.60
CA PHE A 539 -9.09 22.63 -15.04
C PHE A 539 -10.19 23.23 -15.91
N VAL A 540 -9.90 23.57 -17.17
CA VAL A 540 -10.84 24.35 -18.00
C VAL A 540 -12.06 23.53 -18.41
N GLY A 541 -11.87 22.26 -18.79
CA GLY A 541 -12.92 21.37 -19.25
C GLY A 541 -13.69 20.68 -18.11
N HIS A 542 -13.12 20.62 -16.91
CA HIS A 542 -13.71 19.88 -15.80
C HIS A 542 -14.89 20.65 -15.18
N PRO A 543 -16.11 20.06 -15.08
CA PRO A 543 -17.33 20.71 -14.59
C PRO A 543 -17.25 21.38 -13.22
N LEU A 544 -16.51 20.80 -12.27
CA LEU A 544 -16.25 21.41 -10.96
C LEU A 544 -15.00 22.31 -10.92
N LEU A 545 -13.85 21.85 -11.43
CA LEU A 545 -12.57 22.53 -11.22
C LEU A 545 -12.41 23.83 -12.02
N TRP A 546 -13.16 24.01 -13.12
CA TRP A 546 -13.10 25.26 -13.89
C TRP A 546 -13.54 26.47 -13.05
N HIS A 547 -14.42 26.27 -12.07
CA HIS A 547 -14.82 27.31 -11.11
C HIS A 547 -13.62 27.81 -10.30
N LEU A 548 -12.65 26.98 -9.96
CA LEU A 548 -11.41 27.44 -9.32
C LEU A 548 -10.47 28.09 -10.35
N ALA A 549 -10.35 27.48 -11.53
CA ALA A 549 -9.43 27.93 -12.57
C ALA A 549 -9.69 29.38 -13.03
N ARG A 550 -10.95 29.75 -13.23
CA ARG A 550 -11.36 31.11 -13.63
C ARG A 550 -11.17 32.19 -12.57
N ARG A 551 -10.79 31.81 -11.35
CA ARG A 551 -10.58 32.74 -10.21
C ARG A 551 -9.11 32.93 -9.87
N LEU A 552 -8.23 32.35 -10.67
CA LEU A 552 -6.79 32.37 -10.49
C LEU A 552 -6.13 32.94 -11.73
N VAL A 553 -4.98 33.58 -11.53
CA VAL A 553 -4.07 33.94 -12.62
C VAL A 553 -3.17 32.75 -12.87
N TRP A 554 -2.98 32.40 -14.14
CA TRP A 554 -2.11 31.32 -14.59
C TRP A 554 -0.96 31.89 -15.38
N ALA A 555 0.12 31.13 -15.52
CA ALA A 555 1.27 31.53 -16.32
C ALA A 555 1.66 30.40 -17.28
N ALA A 556 1.87 30.73 -18.55
CA ALA A 556 2.37 29.83 -19.57
C ALA A 556 3.82 30.18 -19.88
N THR A 557 4.73 29.21 -19.75
CA THR A 557 6.14 29.36 -20.10
C THR A 557 6.47 28.53 -21.34
N VAL A 558 7.02 29.19 -22.36
CA VAL A 558 7.54 28.60 -23.61
C VAL A 558 8.90 29.23 -23.89
N ASP A 559 9.94 28.42 -24.15
CA ASP A 559 11.31 28.89 -24.43
C ASP A 559 11.84 29.93 -23.43
N GLY A 560 11.50 29.76 -22.14
CA GLY A 560 11.90 30.67 -21.06
C GLY A 560 11.12 31.98 -21.00
N ARG A 561 10.18 32.24 -21.92
CA ARG A 561 9.26 33.39 -21.85
C ARG A 561 7.99 33.00 -21.14
N THR A 562 7.62 33.76 -20.12
CA THR A 562 6.42 33.53 -19.32
C THR A 562 5.37 34.60 -19.62
N THR A 563 4.15 34.17 -19.95
CA THR A 563 2.99 35.04 -20.16
C THR A 563 1.91 34.67 -19.16
N ALA A 564 1.41 35.65 -18.39
CA ALA A 564 0.31 35.45 -17.46
C ALA A 564 -1.05 35.59 -18.19
N PHE A 565 -2.06 34.84 -17.76
CA PHE A 565 -3.39 34.84 -18.34
C PHE A 565 -4.46 34.42 -17.32
N ARG A 566 -5.74 34.68 -17.63
CA ARG A 566 -6.92 34.20 -16.89
C ARG A 566 -7.80 33.32 -17.78
N VAL A 567 -8.70 32.56 -17.16
CA VAL A 567 -9.79 31.86 -17.85
C VAL A 567 -11.06 32.70 -17.75
N ALA A 568 -11.66 33.06 -18.89
CA ALA A 568 -12.90 33.83 -18.97
C ALA A 568 -14.15 32.97 -18.76
N GLU A 569 -15.32 33.62 -18.64
CA GLU A 569 -16.63 33.00 -18.37
C GLU A 569 -17.04 31.98 -19.44
N ASP A 570 -16.65 32.21 -20.69
CA ASP A 570 -16.89 31.34 -21.84
C ASP A 570 -15.78 30.29 -22.05
N ARG A 571 -14.86 30.17 -21.08
CA ARG A 571 -13.69 29.27 -21.07
C ARG A 571 -12.60 29.62 -22.08
N THR A 572 -12.67 30.79 -22.72
CA THR A 572 -11.53 31.33 -23.45
C THR A 572 -10.46 31.85 -22.48
N LEU A 573 -9.26 32.12 -22.99
CA LEU A 573 -8.17 32.66 -22.19
C LEU A 573 -7.94 34.12 -22.59
N ALA A 574 -7.63 34.95 -21.61
CA ALA A 574 -7.34 36.37 -21.81
C ALA A 574 -6.06 36.78 -21.07
N ASP A 575 -5.29 37.70 -21.65
CA ASP A 575 -4.12 38.29 -21.00
C ASP A 575 -4.51 39.47 -20.08
N VAL A 576 -3.50 40.22 -19.61
CA VAL A 576 -3.69 41.33 -18.67
C VAL A 576 -4.38 42.54 -19.31
N GLU A 577 -4.35 42.66 -20.64
CA GLU A 577 -5.03 43.73 -21.39
C GLU A 577 -6.44 43.28 -21.85
N ASP A 578 -6.91 42.13 -21.34
CA ASP A 578 -8.16 41.47 -21.72
C ASP A 578 -8.19 41.02 -23.20
N ALA A 579 -7.01 40.91 -23.84
CA ALA A 579 -6.89 40.41 -25.19
C ALA A 579 -6.89 38.88 -25.21
N ALA A 580 -7.45 38.31 -26.28
CA ALA A 580 -7.55 36.86 -26.45
C ALA A 580 -6.16 36.21 -26.45
N PHE A 581 -5.93 35.30 -25.50
CA PHE A 581 -4.67 34.57 -25.36
C PHE A 581 -4.83 33.15 -25.91
N THR A 582 -3.94 32.74 -26.80
CA THR A 582 -3.88 31.35 -27.28
C THR A 582 -2.78 30.61 -26.53
N LEU A 583 -3.14 29.63 -25.71
CA LEU A 583 -2.18 28.81 -24.98
C LEU A 583 -1.40 27.90 -25.95
N PRO A 584 -0.06 28.04 -26.07
CA PRO A 584 0.75 27.17 -26.91
C PRO A 584 0.72 25.71 -26.42
N GLU A 585 0.77 24.74 -27.34
CA GLU A 585 0.64 23.31 -27.00
C GLU A 585 1.82 22.76 -26.17
N ASP A 586 3.02 23.32 -26.38
CA ASP A 586 4.25 22.98 -25.69
C ASP A 586 4.46 23.76 -24.39
N ALA A 587 3.52 24.66 -24.05
CA ALA A 587 3.61 25.47 -22.85
C ALA A 587 3.56 24.64 -21.57
N ARG A 588 4.39 25.06 -20.61
CA ARG A 588 4.26 24.66 -19.21
C ARG A 588 3.41 25.68 -18.49
N VAL A 589 2.24 25.24 -18.05
CA VAL A 589 1.30 26.07 -17.28
C VAL A 589 1.63 25.95 -15.81
N THR A 590 1.70 27.07 -15.08
CA THR A 590 1.92 27.13 -13.64
C THR A 590 0.93 28.09 -12.98
N LEU A 591 0.83 28.00 -11.65
CA LEU A 591 0.26 29.07 -10.84
C LEU A 591 1.41 29.99 -10.39
N PRO A 592 1.57 31.19 -10.97
CA PRO A 592 2.66 32.08 -10.61
C PRO A 592 2.51 32.57 -9.18
N HIS A 593 3.60 32.49 -8.42
CA HIS A 593 3.71 33.13 -7.12
C HIS A 593 3.96 34.64 -7.31
N PRO A 594 3.42 35.54 -6.45
CA PRO A 594 3.59 36.99 -6.66
C PRO A 594 5.04 37.45 -6.72
N VAL A 595 5.94 36.81 -5.97
CA VAL A 595 7.38 37.12 -5.98
C VAL A 595 8.03 36.93 -7.35
N THR A 596 7.55 35.96 -8.15
CA THR A 596 8.08 35.69 -9.50
C THR A 596 7.27 36.40 -10.58
N LEU A 597 5.99 36.68 -10.33
CA LEU A 597 5.14 37.48 -11.20
C LEU A 597 5.59 38.95 -11.25
N GLY A 598 6.08 39.49 -10.13
CA GLY A 598 6.58 40.85 -10.00
C GLY A 598 5.48 41.87 -9.69
N GLU A 599 5.83 42.91 -8.92
CA GLU A 599 4.87 43.86 -8.34
C GLU A 599 3.98 44.56 -9.38
N ASN A 600 4.54 44.96 -10.52
CA ASN A 600 3.78 45.64 -11.58
C ASN A 600 2.69 44.74 -12.18
N ALA A 601 3.03 43.48 -12.46
CA ALA A 601 2.08 42.51 -12.99
C ALA A 601 1.05 42.12 -11.92
N VAL A 602 1.46 41.96 -10.65
CA VAL A 602 0.53 41.72 -9.54
C VAL A 602 -0.49 42.85 -9.42
N ARG A 603 -0.07 44.12 -9.50
CA ARG A 603 -0.98 45.28 -9.49
C ARG A 603 -1.96 45.23 -10.66
N ALA A 604 -1.45 45.07 -11.88
CA ALA A 604 -2.29 45.03 -13.08
C ALA A 604 -3.33 43.89 -13.03
N TRP A 605 -2.92 42.68 -12.62
CA TRP A 605 -3.85 41.57 -12.45
C TRP A 605 -4.86 41.77 -11.31
N THR A 606 -4.46 42.46 -10.24
CA THR A 606 -5.37 42.80 -9.13
C THR A 606 -6.48 43.73 -9.60
N GLU A 607 -6.15 44.72 -10.45
CA GLU A 607 -7.13 45.62 -11.08
C GLU A 607 -8.08 44.84 -11.98
N VAL A 608 -7.56 43.99 -12.88
CA VAL A 608 -8.39 43.15 -13.77
C VAL A 608 -9.35 42.25 -12.97
N LEU A 609 -8.87 41.54 -11.94
CA LEU A 609 -9.74 40.67 -11.15
C LEU A 609 -10.79 41.48 -10.37
N ALA A 610 -10.47 42.70 -9.93
CA ALA A 610 -11.42 43.58 -9.25
C ALA A 610 -12.53 44.08 -10.18
N ASP A 611 -12.19 44.46 -11.43
CA ASP A 611 -13.15 44.93 -12.44
C ASP A 611 -14.20 43.87 -12.78
N TYR A 612 -13.80 42.59 -12.75
CA TYR A 612 -14.68 41.43 -12.97
C TYR A 612 -15.31 40.88 -11.66
N GLU A 613 -15.14 41.56 -10.53
CA GLU A 613 -15.60 41.13 -9.19
C GLU A 613 -15.16 39.71 -8.80
N ILE A 614 -13.97 39.30 -9.25
CA ILE A 614 -13.41 37.96 -9.03
C ILE A 614 -12.68 37.90 -7.69
N LEU A 615 -13.25 37.13 -6.75
CA LEU A 615 -12.58 36.75 -5.51
C LEU A 615 -11.73 35.50 -5.71
N GLN A 616 -10.47 35.55 -5.27
CA GLN A 616 -9.56 34.40 -5.36
C GLN A 616 -9.87 33.35 -4.27
N PRO A 617 -9.76 32.05 -4.58
CA PRO A 617 -10.05 30.96 -3.62
C PRO A 617 -9.08 30.94 -2.42
N PHE A 618 -7.86 31.41 -2.61
CA PHE A 618 -6.80 31.60 -1.63
C PHE A 618 -6.01 32.86 -2.01
N PRO A 619 -5.21 33.46 -1.09
CA PRO A 619 -4.47 34.68 -1.41
C PRO A 619 -3.34 34.33 -2.39
N GLN A 620 -3.61 34.35 -3.69
CA GLN A 620 -2.59 34.24 -4.73
C GLN A 620 -1.93 35.61 -4.90
N LEU A 621 -2.62 36.62 -5.44
CA LEU A 621 -2.03 37.94 -5.71
C LEU A 621 -1.78 38.73 -4.43
N ALA A 622 -2.64 38.56 -3.43
CA ALA A 622 -2.50 39.18 -2.11
C ALA A 622 -1.55 38.42 -1.17
N ARG A 623 -0.82 37.40 -1.66
CA ARG A 623 0.13 36.65 -0.84
C ARG A 623 1.29 37.55 -0.41
N PRO A 624 1.64 37.60 0.88
CA PRO A 624 2.83 38.32 1.33
C PRO A 624 4.10 37.79 0.65
N THR A 625 4.90 38.69 0.08
CA THR A 625 6.19 38.37 -0.53
C THR A 625 7.34 38.90 0.31
N PHE A 626 8.34 38.06 0.53
CA PHE A 626 9.54 38.41 1.27
C PHE A 626 10.78 38.14 0.43
N VAL A 627 11.77 39.01 0.52
CA VAL A 627 13.06 38.87 -0.16
C VAL A 627 14.21 38.92 0.83
N LEU A 628 15.32 38.27 0.48
CA LEU A 628 16.57 38.37 1.23
C LEU A 628 17.11 39.79 1.15
N ALA A 629 17.71 40.27 2.24
CA ALA A 629 18.57 41.43 2.21
C ALA A 629 19.86 41.08 1.45
N GLU A 630 20.56 42.07 0.90
CA GLU A 630 21.73 41.83 0.05
C GLU A 630 22.82 41.06 0.81
N GLU A 631 23.01 41.38 2.09
CA GLU A 631 23.99 40.75 2.99
C GLU A 631 23.66 39.27 3.28
N GLU A 632 22.38 38.88 3.18
CA GLU A 632 21.93 37.52 3.47
C GLU A 632 22.03 36.59 2.26
N ARG A 633 22.11 37.14 1.03
CA ARG A 633 22.17 36.31 -0.19
C ARG A 633 23.39 35.40 -0.18
N GLY A 634 24.55 35.95 0.21
CA GLY A 634 25.81 35.20 0.34
C GLY A 634 25.98 34.46 1.68
N ALA A 635 25.10 34.71 2.65
CA ALA A 635 25.20 34.13 3.99
C ALA A 635 24.41 32.81 4.08
N GLY A 636 24.99 31.81 4.75
CA GLY A 636 24.24 30.59 5.09
C GLY A 636 23.46 30.67 6.39
N ARG A 637 23.15 31.89 6.87
CA ARG A 637 22.47 32.17 8.14
C ARG A 637 21.56 33.39 8.00
N LEU A 638 20.37 33.32 8.57
CA LEU A 638 19.42 34.42 8.61
C LEU A 638 19.40 35.08 10.00
N GLU A 639 20.26 36.07 10.20
CA GLU A 639 20.44 36.72 11.51
C GLU A 639 19.21 37.52 11.97
N ARG A 640 18.35 37.95 11.03
CA ARG A 640 17.12 38.72 11.31
C ARG A 640 16.12 38.05 12.26
N PHE A 641 16.19 36.73 12.41
CA PHE A 641 15.27 35.96 13.28
C PHE A 641 15.90 35.58 14.62
N GLU A 642 17.21 35.71 14.76
CA GLU A 642 17.94 35.16 15.89
C GLU A 642 17.77 36.00 17.16
N GLY A 643 17.76 35.33 18.31
CA GLY A 643 17.52 35.96 19.60
C GLY A 643 16.08 36.37 19.86
N ARG A 644 15.18 36.27 18.87
CA ARG A 644 13.76 36.55 19.05
C ARG A 644 13.06 35.42 19.80
N THR A 645 12.07 35.81 20.59
CA THR A 645 11.28 34.88 21.42
C THR A 645 9.96 34.54 20.75
N VAL A 646 9.56 33.28 20.79
CA VAL A 646 8.35 32.74 20.21
C VAL A 646 7.74 31.66 21.10
N HIS A 647 6.42 31.70 21.28
CA HIS A 647 5.70 30.67 22.00
C HIS A 647 5.77 29.31 21.27
N PHE A 648 6.02 28.21 21.99
CA PHE A 648 6.17 26.86 21.42
C PHE A 648 4.99 26.45 20.54
N GLY A 649 3.77 26.88 20.88
CA GLY A 649 2.57 26.62 20.08
C GLY A 649 2.64 27.18 18.65
N ARG A 650 3.38 28.27 18.42
CA ARG A 650 3.62 28.82 17.08
C ARG A 650 4.69 28.04 16.31
N ILE A 651 5.72 27.53 16.99
CA ILE A 651 6.67 26.54 16.42
C ILE A 651 5.94 25.26 16.03
N LEU A 652 5.04 24.74 16.88
CA LEU A 652 4.17 23.62 16.53
C LEU A 652 3.26 23.98 15.34
N GLY A 653 2.83 25.24 15.23
CA GLY A 653 2.09 25.77 14.09
C GLY A 653 2.81 25.61 12.76
N LEU A 654 4.13 25.79 12.73
CA LEU A 654 4.97 25.57 11.54
C LEU A 654 4.85 24.16 10.99
N THR A 655 4.57 23.16 11.83
CA THR A 655 4.41 21.76 11.36
C THR A 655 3.21 21.55 10.43
N ARG A 656 2.22 22.47 10.48
CA ARG A 656 1.11 22.47 9.52
C ARG A 656 1.49 23.07 8.17
N ARG A 657 2.67 23.67 8.05
CA ARG A 657 3.22 24.35 6.86
C ARG A 657 4.43 23.61 6.28
N GLY A 658 4.54 22.31 6.55
CA GLY A 658 5.60 21.46 6.00
C GLY A 658 6.91 21.46 6.78
N TRP A 659 6.94 22.07 7.97
CA TRP A 659 8.08 21.94 8.87
C TRP A 659 7.98 20.67 9.73
N GLU A 660 9.12 20.14 10.15
CA GLU A 660 9.21 18.93 10.93
C GLU A 660 10.02 19.19 12.20
N LEU A 661 9.51 18.73 13.34
CA LEU A 661 10.27 18.82 14.57
C LEU A 661 11.44 17.84 14.57
N GLY A 662 12.52 18.25 15.23
CA GLY A 662 13.68 17.44 15.57
C GLY A 662 13.34 16.11 16.23
N ASP A 663 14.29 15.18 16.13
CA ASP A 663 14.24 13.93 16.87
C ASP A 663 14.15 14.18 18.38
N LYS A 664 13.54 13.23 19.09
CA LYS A 664 13.43 13.31 20.54
C LYS A 664 14.79 12.99 21.17
N GLU A 665 15.39 13.99 21.81
CA GLU A 665 16.66 13.82 22.53
C GLU A 665 16.47 13.13 23.89
N THR A 666 17.59 12.68 24.48
CA THR A 666 17.66 12.23 25.87
C THR A 666 17.15 13.34 26.79
N GLY A 667 16.15 13.03 27.64
CA GLY A 667 15.42 14.02 28.44
C GLY A 667 14.08 14.48 27.83
N GLY A 668 13.76 14.06 26.60
CA GLY A 668 12.45 14.26 25.99
C GLY A 668 12.25 15.63 25.33
N PHE A 669 13.32 16.35 25.04
CA PHE A 669 13.30 17.64 24.35
C PHE A 669 13.39 17.48 22.83
N ARG A 670 12.88 18.48 22.12
CA ARG A 670 13.12 18.73 20.69
C ARG A 670 13.63 20.17 20.54
N ARG A 671 14.83 20.35 20.00
CA ARG A 671 15.53 21.65 19.95
C ARG A 671 15.65 22.26 18.57
N GLN A 672 15.00 21.65 17.58
CA GLN A 672 15.08 22.10 16.21
C GLN A 672 13.77 21.86 15.48
N VAL A 673 13.51 22.71 14.49
CA VAL A 673 12.44 22.54 13.51
C VAL A 673 13.04 22.76 12.13
N THR A 674 12.76 21.83 11.22
CA THR A 674 13.42 21.75 9.92
C THR A 674 12.39 21.80 8.79
N ARG A 675 12.67 22.56 7.74
CA ARG A 675 11.91 22.50 6.48
C ARG A 675 12.81 21.97 5.37
N THR A 676 12.35 20.94 4.69
CA THR A 676 12.99 20.45 3.47
C THR A 676 12.53 21.28 2.28
N THR A 677 13.49 21.73 1.50
CA THR A 677 13.29 22.52 0.27
C THR A 677 13.10 21.59 -0.93
N PRO A 678 12.55 22.07 -2.07
CA PRO A 678 12.35 21.25 -3.26
C PRO A 678 13.63 20.62 -3.83
N ASP A 679 14.79 21.25 -3.62
CA ASP A 679 16.12 20.76 -4.01
C ASP A 679 16.80 19.92 -2.91
N GLU A 680 16.00 19.34 -2.00
CA GLU A 680 16.41 18.45 -0.90
C GLU A 680 17.40 19.06 0.11
N ARG A 681 17.53 20.39 0.14
CA ARG A 681 18.26 21.09 1.22
C ARG A 681 17.36 21.32 2.42
N HIS A 682 17.96 21.57 3.58
CA HIS A 682 17.24 21.66 4.84
C HIS A 682 17.49 23.01 5.52
N VAL A 683 16.41 23.76 5.74
CA VAL A 683 16.43 24.95 6.59
C VAL A 683 16.18 24.50 8.02
N VAL A 684 17.17 24.67 8.89
CA VAL A 684 17.13 24.24 10.29
C VAL A 684 17.06 25.48 11.17
N VAL A 685 16.03 25.54 12.01
CA VAL A 685 15.86 26.56 13.04
C VAL A 685 16.11 25.91 14.39
N PHE A 686 17.15 26.37 15.08
CA PHE A 686 17.44 25.95 16.44
C PHE A 686 16.61 26.76 17.42
N ILE A 687 16.10 26.11 18.47
CA ILE A 687 15.31 26.73 19.52
C ILE A 687 15.84 26.35 20.90
N GLU A 688 15.83 27.32 21.80
CA GLU A 688 16.27 27.16 23.18
C GLU A 688 15.20 27.64 24.16
N PRO A 689 14.92 26.92 25.27
CA PRO A 689 15.62 25.72 25.75
C PRO A 689 15.25 24.41 25.06
N GLY A 690 14.23 24.43 24.18
CA GLY A 690 13.65 23.28 23.49
C GLY A 690 12.24 22.95 23.98
N ILE A 691 11.47 22.23 23.16
CA ILE A 691 10.09 21.81 23.48
C ILE A 691 10.13 20.42 24.13
N ARG A 692 9.60 20.29 25.36
CA ARG A 692 9.50 19.01 26.06
C ARG A 692 8.24 18.25 25.64
N VAL A 693 8.38 17.02 25.16
CA VAL A 693 7.26 16.26 24.55
C VAL A 693 6.10 15.97 25.52
N VAL A 694 6.41 15.73 26.80
CA VAL A 694 5.42 15.35 27.82
C VAL A 694 4.77 16.54 28.53
N SER A 695 5.45 17.69 28.55
CA SER A 695 5.02 18.92 29.22
C SER A 695 5.49 20.15 28.44
N PRO A 696 4.96 20.40 27.22
CA PRO A 696 5.42 21.51 26.38
C PRO A 696 5.30 22.87 27.06
N ASP A 697 4.26 23.06 27.89
CA ASP A 697 3.97 24.32 28.59
C ASP A 697 5.00 24.67 29.68
N GLU A 698 5.82 23.70 30.13
CA GLU A 698 6.90 23.93 31.11
C GLU A 698 7.95 24.90 30.57
N TYR A 699 8.15 24.92 29.25
CA TYR A 699 9.03 25.85 28.54
C TYR A 699 8.24 26.50 27.40
N ALA A 700 7.24 27.29 27.77
CA ALA A 700 6.31 27.87 26.81
C ALA A 700 7.02 28.81 25.80
N GLU A 701 8.00 29.60 26.27
CA GLU A 701 8.76 30.52 25.43
C GLU A 701 10.04 29.86 24.90
N GLN A 702 10.27 30.04 23.60
CA GLN A 702 11.43 29.53 22.89
C GLN A 702 12.18 30.70 22.26
N ARG A 703 13.49 30.76 22.48
CA ARG A 703 14.38 31.69 21.78
C ARG A 703 14.84 31.04 20.49
N ILE A 704 14.70 31.74 19.36
CA ILE A 704 15.30 31.33 18.10
C ILE A 704 16.82 31.47 18.24
N GLY A 705 17.52 30.34 18.15
CA GLY A 705 18.97 30.26 18.06
C GLY A 705 19.42 30.57 16.64
N HIS A 706 20.06 29.62 15.97
CA HIS A 706 20.49 29.78 14.59
C HIS A 706 19.44 29.38 13.56
N VAL A 707 19.40 30.10 12.43
CA VAL A 707 18.62 29.71 11.24
C VAL A 707 19.58 29.43 10.09
N LEU A 708 19.78 28.15 9.74
CA LEU A 708 20.83 27.70 8.83
C LEU A 708 20.27 26.90 7.65
N LEU A 709 20.97 26.91 6.51
CA LEU A 709 20.68 26.07 5.33
C LEU A 709 21.78 25.02 5.12
N TRP A 710 21.41 23.73 5.16
CA TRP A 710 22.33 22.58 5.08
C TRP A 710 21.96 21.57 4.00
N THR A 711 22.93 20.76 3.57
CA THR A 711 22.70 19.60 2.69
C THR A 711 22.02 18.42 3.37
N GLY A 712 22.20 18.26 4.68
CA GLY A 712 21.59 17.17 5.45
C GLY A 712 20.63 17.69 6.51
N ARG A 713 19.71 16.82 6.93
CA ARG A 713 18.59 17.18 7.83
C ARG A 713 19.05 17.74 9.18
N TRP A 714 20.23 17.30 9.66
CA TRP A 714 20.76 17.58 11.00
C TRP A 714 22.23 18.01 11.03
N SER A 715 22.92 17.97 9.90
CA SER A 715 24.31 18.38 9.73
C SER A 715 24.65 18.36 8.23
N GLY A 716 25.77 18.97 7.85
CA GLY A 716 26.25 18.90 6.47
C GLY A 716 27.00 20.16 6.06
N ARG A 717 27.19 20.31 4.76
CA ARG A 717 27.78 21.52 4.20
C ARG A 717 26.76 22.66 4.30
N ARG A 718 27.23 23.83 4.72
CA ARG A 718 26.43 25.05 4.79
C ARG A 718 26.33 25.71 3.41
N HIS A 719 25.13 26.12 3.04
CA HIS A 719 24.84 26.80 1.77
C HIS A 719 24.32 28.23 2.01
N PRO A 720 24.67 29.19 1.13
CA PRO A 720 24.04 30.51 1.10
C PRO A 720 22.53 30.43 0.82
N PHE A 721 21.73 31.25 1.49
CA PHE A 721 20.29 31.32 1.22
C PHE A 721 19.95 31.85 -0.17
N GLY A 722 20.86 32.62 -0.80
CA GLY A 722 20.70 33.08 -2.18
C GLY A 722 20.78 31.99 -3.25
N GLU A 723 21.18 30.76 -2.89
CA GLU A 723 21.13 29.59 -3.80
C GLU A 723 19.73 28.97 -3.91
N LEU A 724 18.80 29.35 -3.04
CA LEU A 724 17.40 28.89 -3.09
C LEU A 724 16.60 29.71 -4.11
N ASP A 725 15.57 29.10 -4.70
CA ASP A 725 14.68 29.84 -5.59
C ASP A 725 13.87 30.91 -4.83
N PRO A 726 13.47 32.01 -5.50
CA PRO A 726 12.78 33.13 -4.85
C PRO A 726 11.47 32.76 -4.14
N VAL A 727 10.75 31.75 -4.62
CA VAL A 727 9.48 31.30 -4.00
C VAL A 727 9.80 30.61 -2.68
N THR A 728 10.70 29.63 -2.70
CA THR A 728 11.13 28.92 -1.48
C THR A 728 11.63 29.91 -0.42
N VAL A 729 12.45 30.89 -0.80
CA VAL A 729 12.92 31.97 0.09
C VAL A 729 11.74 32.75 0.69
N SER A 730 10.86 33.28 -0.15
CA SER A 730 9.71 34.09 0.30
C SER A 730 8.85 33.31 1.29
N GLU A 731 8.63 32.02 1.04
CA GLU A 731 7.81 31.14 1.86
C GLU A 731 8.45 30.80 3.21
N ILE A 732 9.75 30.55 3.24
CA ILE A 732 10.49 30.33 4.50
C ILE A 732 10.43 31.60 5.35
N LEU A 733 10.70 32.76 4.74
CA LEU A 733 10.66 34.04 5.44
C LEU A 733 9.24 34.36 5.95
N ALA A 734 8.21 34.10 5.14
CA ALA A 734 6.82 34.28 5.54
C ALA A 734 6.43 33.40 6.73
N ASP A 735 6.83 32.13 6.72
CA ASP A 735 6.58 31.20 7.82
C ASP A 735 7.22 31.63 9.12
N LEU A 736 8.50 32.02 9.08
CA LEU A 736 9.25 32.46 10.26
C LEU A 736 8.71 33.79 10.80
N THR A 737 8.38 34.73 9.92
CA THR A 737 7.75 36.01 10.29
C THR A 737 6.39 35.79 10.95
N THR A 738 5.56 34.91 10.36
CA THR A 738 4.25 34.54 10.92
C THR A 738 4.40 33.86 12.29
N ALA A 739 5.40 32.99 12.47
CA ALA A 739 5.66 32.35 13.76
C ALA A 739 6.02 33.37 14.84
N LEU A 740 6.70 34.45 14.48
CA LEU A 740 7.02 35.57 15.38
C LEU A 740 5.82 36.49 15.64
N GLY A 741 4.80 36.44 14.78
CA GLY A 741 3.55 37.20 14.91
C GLY A 741 3.65 38.62 14.38
N ASP A 742 4.56 38.83 13.44
CA ASP A 742 4.76 40.07 12.71
C ASP A 742 4.00 40.08 11.38
#